data_AF-A0A520BFZ2-F1
#
_entry.id   AF-A0A520BFZ2-F1
#
_cell.length_a   1.000
_cell.length_b   1.000
_cell.length_c   1.000
_cell.angle_alpha   90.00
_cell.angle_beta   90.00
_cell.angle_gamma   90.00
#
_symmetry.space_group_name_H-M   'P 1'
#
loop_
_entity.id
_entity.type
_entity.pdbx_description
1 polymer ?
#
loop_
_entity_poly.entity_id
_entity_poly.type
_entity_poly.pdbx_seq_one_letter_code
_entity_poly.pdbx_strand_id
1 'polypeptide(L)'
;MRSVASSSAGCSVSSAGAGDDFVDGGSGDDTIYGGAGKDALYGGRGDDTIYGHAPAELTEQPADDDATDRIFGEQGDDELHGDGGDDFIDGGFGSDRLFGGAGNDELNQGYGQGGSIDGGDGDDLLIGSNDGADTLLGGAGEDRLQGLAGNDSLNGGTGADILEGGAGDDVLEGGAGADLLVGGAGNDTLYGHSVSGAGDDKAADYLYGDFGSNGNEAGSGADKLYGQGGNDLLYGEGGDDLIQGVAGMAVAETGGGTTNLIDFGGGGDDAGFFSNFPATPAPAVVPVDDTSPRAAGVLPDGVMGSGRWADLAGSSADTLRGLSGDLGLSQEPAVATGPAGERYVAWSDSRNGNLEIYVAKHDGAQWVTLGTSASQGGVSASTAAASAKPTLTVDGTGAPVVAWTETLADGSHDIVVKRWNGSAWVSLGNATSSGHAVQAKLANTANGLVLVFSDDTTGNLQLFGKIFTGGAWATLGTQAATGLAVGTELRDFSIAASGNKVAIGYSAVQTGTSLRQVYVTEFTPGGTPSTGTWAGLAGSNTGTGVSGGAAVKTALGLDSTWHAQPSVAYFGGSLFVAWQAWADQGATVVTAQLSAGGVTVRDVIKDLSRPGLPQLAAGGTSLRLVWANTPLLDAASSLYERQWNATTQHFEEVLPGQASGIGAGSGISQTGGEPQQLALAVDSSGKAVLAWADTSVGSPEILVRADAAPVSRVFNATSGATVQSILDSQTLGAGDVIVVSGSQGGFTVSATDAGVTIWGAPGSSITGAVTINGANVTLQNLKLQATLTIAADGAGVSDTSVSGAVNLTAGQGAKLFGNTFTGGVSIAAGVQNASLRFNTISGPIGLLLDSATGVQ
;
A
#
# COMPACT_ATOMS: atom_id res chain seq x y z
N MET A 1 7.99 13.91 -24.76
CA MET A 1 8.33 12.47 -24.85
C MET A 1 9.21 12.18 -26.05
N ARG A 2 10.47 12.58 -25.92
CA ARG A 2 11.57 11.84 -26.56
C ARG A 2 11.93 10.70 -25.62
N SER A 3 12.33 9.57 -26.20
CA SER A 3 12.92 8.46 -25.45
C SER A 3 14.40 8.46 -25.78
N VAL A 4 15.23 8.54 -24.74
CA VAL A 4 16.68 8.41 -24.83
C VAL A 4 17.04 7.12 -24.09
N ALA A 5 17.51 6.11 -24.83
CA ALA A 5 17.95 4.85 -24.25
C ALA A 5 19.45 4.67 -24.55
N SER A 6 20.25 4.49 -23.50
CA SER A 6 21.63 4.03 -23.60
C SER A 6 21.63 2.53 -23.97
N SER A 7 22.51 2.13 -24.90
CA SER A 7 22.64 0.73 -25.33
C SER A 7 24.04 0.17 -25.12
N SER A 8 24.83 0.77 -24.23
CA SER A 8 26.26 0.44 -24.06
C SER A 8 26.57 0.03 -22.62
N ALA A 9 27.22 -1.13 -22.47
CA ALA A 9 27.65 -1.70 -21.20
C ALA A 9 28.87 -0.98 -20.57
N GLY A 10 28.82 0.33 -20.43
CA GLY A 10 29.83 1.13 -19.76
C GLY A 10 29.41 2.59 -19.62
N CYS A 11 29.97 3.27 -18.62
CA CYS A 11 29.60 4.61 -18.17
C CYS A 11 29.20 5.55 -19.33
N SER A 12 27.91 5.84 -19.40
CA SER A 12 27.29 6.66 -20.43
C SER A 12 26.77 7.97 -19.83
N VAL A 13 26.76 9.03 -20.64
CA VAL A 13 26.15 10.32 -20.26
C VAL A 13 24.93 10.54 -21.15
N SER A 14 23.76 10.64 -20.55
CA SER A 14 22.48 10.82 -21.24
C SER A 14 21.84 12.16 -20.85
N SER A 15 21.35 12.93 -21.84
CA SER A 15 20.57 14.15 -21.59
C SER A 15 19.31 14.21 -22.45
N ALA A 16 18.16 14.49 -21.82
CA ALA A 16 16.85 14.42 -22.48
C ALA A 16 16.51 15.70 -23.25
N GLY A 17 16.80 16.87 -22.65
CA GLY A 17 16.75 18.16 -23.32
C GLY A 17 15.69 19.08 -22.73
N ALA A 18 14.57 19.29 -23.43
CA ALA A 18 13.52 20.20 -22.98
C ALA A 18 12.13 19.61 -23.26
N GLY A 19 11.24 19.75 -22.27
CA GLY A 19 9.92 19.16 -22.17
C GLY A 19 9.97 17.74 -21.61
N ASP A 20 8.82 17.24 -21.15
CA ASP A 20 8.68 15.97 -20.44
C ASP A 20 9.27 14.76 -21.20
N ASP A 21 10.30 14.14 -20.65
CA ASP A 21 11.10 13.10 -21.28
C ASP A 21 11.22 11.82 -20.43
N PHE A 22 11.68 10.75 -21.09
CA PHE A 22 11.93 9.45 -20.47
C PHE A 22 13.36 9.02 -20.82
N VAL A 23 14.16 8.75 -19.79
CA VAL A 23 15.56 8.35 -19.91
C VAL A 23 15.84 7.10 -19.10
N ASP A 24 16.52 6.13 -19.73
CA ASP A 24 16.95 4.87 -19.12
C ASP A 24 18.44 4.65 -19.41
N GLY A 25 19.26 4.60 -18.35
CA GLY A 25 20.70 4.35 -18.39
C GLY A 25 21.04 2.90 -18.73
N GLY A 26 20.25 1.98 -18.20
CA GLY A 26 20.26 0.56 -18.55
C GLY A 26 21.30 -0.23 -17.76
N SER A 27 22.58 -0.21 -18.13
CA SER A 27 23.59 -1.02 -17.43
C SER A 27 24.99 -0.42 -17.47
N GLY A 28 25.65 -0.46 -16.31
CA GLY A 28 26.89 0.22 -16.02
C GLY A 28 26.61 1.56 -15.34
N ASP A 29 27.63 2.10 -14.69
CA ASP A 29 27.57 3.35 -13.91
C ASP A 29 27.31 4.57 -14.82
N ASP A 30 26.07 5.02 -14.90
CA ASP A 30 25.61 6.05 -15.83
C ASP A 30 25.48 7.43 -15.19
N THR A 31 25.55 8.47 -16.01
CA THR A 31 25.21 9.84 -15.60
C THR A 31 24.05 10.36 -16.44
N ILE A 32 22.94 10.68 -15.79
CA ILE A 32 21.68 11.05 -16.44
C ILE A 32 21.30 12.47 -16.03
N TYR A 33 20.85 13.25 -17.03
CA TYR A 33 20.25 14.57 -16.82
C TYR A 33 18.89 14.62 -17.52
N GLY A 34 17.82 14.88 -16.79
CA GLY A 34 16.49 15.10 -17.39
C GLY A 34 16.49 16.33 -18.28
N GLY A 35 16.80 17.48 -17.68
CA GLY A 35 16.77 18.76 -18.39
C GLY A 35 15.60 19.58 -17.89
N ALA A 36 14.89 20.26 -18.78
CA ALA A 36 13.71 21.03 -18.37
C ALA A 36 12.43 20.25 -18.67
N GLY A 37 11.41 20.42 -17.84
CA GLY A 37 10.14 19.71 -17.94
C GLY A 37 10.11 18.46 -17.08
N LYS A 38 8.94 17.80 -17.03
CA LYS A 38 8.71 16.71 -16.09
C LYS A 38 9.26 15.39 -16.61
N ASP A 39 10.32 14.91 -15.99
CA ASP A 39 11.12 13.82 -16.50
C ASP A 39 10.97 12.54 -15.69
N ALA A 40 11.15 11.41 -16.37
CA ALA A 40 11.18 10.09 -15.76
C ALA A 40 12.53 9.44 -16.05
N LEU A 41 13.37 9.34 -15.02
CA LEU A 41 14.78 9.00 -15.12
C LEU A 41 15.07 7.69 -14.38
N TYR A 42 15.80 6.80 -15.04
CA TYR A 42 16.13 5.46 -14.53
C TYR A 42 17.62 5.20 -14.71
N GLY A 43 18.33 4.94 -13.61
CA GLY A 43 19.74 4.55 -13.62
C GLY A 43 19.91 3.15 -14.18
N GLY A 44 19.26 2.19 -13.50
CA GLY A 44 19.10 0.83 -14.00
C GLY A 44 20.00 -0.16 -13.27
N ARG A 45 21.27 -0.27 -13.67
CA ARG A 45 22.23 -1.19 -13.02
C ARG A 45 23.58 -0.52 -13.00
N GLY A 46 24.26 -0.60 -11.87
CA GLY A 46 25.57 0.04 -11.70
C GLY A 46 25.39 1.25 -10.80
N ASP A 47 26.49 1.86 -10.42
CA ASP A 47 26.44 2.99 -9.48
C ASP A 47 26.17 4.26 -10.29
N ASP A 48 24.91 4.68 -10.33
CA ASP A 48 24.41 5.72 -11.24
C ASP A 48 24.41 7.11 -10.59
N THR A 49 24.47 8.16 -11.40
CA THR A 49 24.30 9.55 -10.96
C THR A 49 23.23 10.22 -11.80
N ILE A 50 22.13 10.63 -11.18
CA ILE A 50 20.96 11.15 -11.88
C ILE A 50 20.60 12.53 -11.34
N TYR A 51 20.34 13.46 -12.26
CA TYR A 51 19.82 14.78 -11.95
C TYR A 51 18.51 15.01 -12.71
N GLY A 52 17.48 15.45 -12.01
CA GLY A 52 16.22 15.93 -12.57
C GLY A 52 16.49 17.03 -13.59
N HIS A 53 17.26 18.03 -13.16
CA HIS A 53 17.69 19.12 -14.02
C HIS A 53 19.19 19.09 -14.34
N ALA A 54 19.56 19.52 -15.54
CA ALA A 54 20.97 19.60 -15.92
C ALA A 54 21.65 20.85 -15.29
N PRO A 55 22.84 20.73 -14.67
CA PRO A 55 23.51 21.88 -14.05
C PRO A 55 23.75 23.00 -15.06
N ALA A 56 23.64 24.25 -14.62
CA ALA A 56 23.68 25.45 -15.48
C ALA A 56 24.96 25.58 -16.35
N GLU A 57 26.03 24.83 -16.04
CA GLU A 57 27.23 24.76 -16.87
C GLU A 57 27.07 23.87 -18.12
N LEU A 58 26.06 23.02 -18.16
CA LEU A 58 25.75 22.08 -19.25
C LEU A 58 24.54 22.49 -20.11
N THR A 59 23.71 23.43 -19.66
CA THR A 59 22.53 23.94 -20.41
C THR A 59 22.64 25.42 -20.76
N GLU A 60 22.21 25.80 -21.97
CA GLU A 60 22.01 27.22 -22.34
C GLU A 60 20.62 27.75 -21.90
N GLN A 61 19.96 27.07 -20.95
CA GLN A 61 18.63 27.39 -20.41
C GLN A 61 18.77 27.99 -18.99
N PRO A 62 17.77 28.74 -18.48
CA PRO A 62 17.85 29.37 -17.16
C PRO A 62 17.81 28.32 -16.03
N ALA A 63 17.90 28.80 -14.79
CA ALA A 63 17.69 28.01 -13.57
C ALA A 63 16.45 27.12 -13.65
N ASP A 64 16.48 26.07 -12.85
CA ASP A 64 15.48 25.02 -12.64
C ASP A 64 14.02 25.48 -12.89
N ASP A 65 13.23 24.62 -13.54
CA ASP A 65 11.85 24.95 -13.92
C ASP A 65 10.78 24.52 -12.90
N ASP A 66 11.20 24.17 -11.68
CA ASP A 66 10.36 23.71 -10.56
C ASP A 66 9.45 22.55 -11.03
N ALA A 67 9.99 21.66 -11.86
CA ALA A 67 9.24 20.62 -12.53
C ALA A 67 9.32 19.31 -11.74
N THR A 68 8.16 18.75 -11.38
CA THR A 68 8.09 17.41 -10.78
C THR A 68 8.73 16.34 -11.67
N ASP A 69 9.79 15.75 -11.15
CA ASP A 69 10.55 14.67 -11.73
C ASP A 69 10.35 13.36 -10.98
N ARG A 70 10.59 12.26 -11.67
CA ARG A 70 10.56 10.91 -11.11
C ARG A 70 11.85 10.18 -11.37
N ILE A 71 12.58 9.90 -10.32
CA ILE A 71 13.95 9.43 -10.39
C ILE A 71 14.06 8.07 -9.69
N PHE A 72 14.66 7.09 -10.38
CA PHE A 72 14.85 5.74 -9.88
C PHE A 72 16.30 5.30 -10.07
N GLY A 73 17.01 5.03 -8.97
CA GLY A 73 18.36 4.45 -9.01
C GLY A 73 18.34 2.99 -9.46
N GLU A 74 17.38 2.24 -8.94
CA GLU A 74 17.16 0.81 -9.19
C GLU A 74 18.23 -0.11 -8.57
N GLN A 75 19.43 -0.26 -9.12
CA GLN A 75 20.45 -1.18 -8.57
C GLN A 75 21.84 -0.58 -8.64
N GLY A 76 22.53 -0.54 -7.52
CA GLY A 76 23.87 0.04 -7.41
C GLY A 76 23.88 1.01 -6.25
N ASP A 77 25.05 1.52 -5.87
CA ASP A 77 25.12 2.61 -4.90
C ASP A 77 24.94 3.94 -5.66
N ASP A 78 23.71 4.44 -5.71
CA ASP A 78 23.29 5.52 -6.61
C ASP A 78 23.35 6.92 -5.95
N GLU A 79 23.48 7.97 -6.77
CA GLU A 79 23.37 9.37 -6.36
C GLU A 79 22.29 10.08 -7.19
N LEU A 80 21.19 10.47 -6.54
CA LEU A 80 19.96 10.94 -7.19
C LEU A 80 19.59 12.35 -6.69
N HIS A 81 19.39 13.29 -7.61
CA HIS A 81 19.06 14.70 -7.32
C HIS A 81 17.77 15.09 -8.05
N GLY A 82 16.72 15.49 -7.33
CA GLY A 82 15.48 16.06 -7.88
C GLY A 82 15.69 17.49 -8.40
N ASP A 83 16.51 18.26 -7.68
CA ASP A 83 16.83 19.67 -7.91
C ASP A 83 15.69 20.61 -7.51
N GLY A 84 14.65 20.79 -8.31
CA GLY A 84 13.59 21.76 -8.03
C GLY A 84 12.26 21.34 -8.61
N GLY A 85 11.21 21.38 -7.81
CA GLY A 85 9.93 20.76 -8.11
C GLY A 85 9.46 19.93 -6.92
N ASP A 86 8.22 19.45 -6.97
CA ASP A 86 7.75 18.45 -6.00
C ASP A 86 8.09 17.07 -6.60
N ASP A 87 9.18 16.45 -6.20
CA ASP A 87 9.81 15.30 -6.86
C ASP A 87 9.53 13.97 -6.16
N PHE A 88 9.66 12.88 -6.91
CA PHE A 88 9.65 11.52 -6.37
C PHE A 88 10.97 10.82 -6.68
N ILE A 89 11.68 10.39 -5.63
CA ILE A 89 12.99 9.74 -5.75
C ILE A 89 12.98 8.40 -5.01
N ASP A 90 13.31 7.31 -5.73
CA ASP A 90 13.48 5.98 -5.16
C ASP A 90 14.90 5.47 -5.45
N GLY A 91 15.70 5.32 -4.40
CA GLY A 91 17.07 4.79 -4.46
C GLY A 91 17.11 3.35 -4.98
N GLY A 92 16.07 2.55 -4.72
CA GLY A 92 16.03 1.17 -5.13
C GLY A 92 16.92 0.27 -4.26
N PHE A 93 17.99 -0.27 -4.81
CA PHE A 93 18.87 -1.23 -4.13
C PHE A 93 20.31 -0.72 -4.10
N GLY A 94 20.77 -0.31 -2.93
CA GLY A 94 22.17 0.05 -2.75
C GLY A 94 22.40 0.72 -1.42
N SER A 95 23.50 1.44 -1.31
CA SER A 95 23.69 2.48 -0.31
C SER A 95 23.60 3.83 -1.02
N ASP A 96 22.38 4.34 -1.16
CA ASP A 96 22.08 5.44 -2.07
C ASP A 96 22.17 6.81 -1.38
N ARG A 97 22.39 7.85 -2.19
CA ARG A 97 22.40 9.25 -1.78
C ARG A 97 21.31 10.00 -2.53
N LEU A 98 20.29 10.44 -1.81
CA LEU A 98 19.10 11.07 -2.38
C LEU A 98 19.05 12.54 -1.95
N PHE A 99 18.76 13.43 -2.90
CA PHE A 99 18.65 14.87 -2.69
C PHE A 99 17.36 15.36 -3.37
N GLY A 100 16.41 15.89 -2.60
CA GLY A 100 15.14 16.41 -3.11
C GLY A 100 15.38 17.74 -3.80
N GLY A 101 15.76 18.73 -3.01
CA GLY A 101 16.17 20.04 -3.49
C GLY A 101 15.19 21.10 -3.03
N ALA A 102 14.41 21.69 -3.93
CA ALA A 102 13.41 22.69 -3.56
C ALA A 102 12.01 22.28 -4.04
N GLY A 103 11.03 22.26 -3.16
CA GLY A 103 9.68 21.77 -3.41
C GLY A 103 9.34 20.65 -2.42
N ASN A 104 8.10 20.15 -2.46
CA ASN A 104 7.66 19.14 -1.50
C ASN A 104 7.92 17.73 -2.05
N ASP A 105 8.98 17.10 -1.59
CA ASP A 105 9.53 15.89 -2.20
C ASP A 105 9.17 14.60 -1.44
N GLU A 106 9.10 13.48 -2.16
CA GLU A 106 8.99 12.13 -1.59
C GLU A 106 10.24 11.31 -1.93
N LEU A 107 11.07 11.03 -0.92
CA LEU A 107 12.35 10.33 -1.06
C LEU A 107 12.33 9.00 -0.30
N ASN A 108 12.62 7.91 -1.00
CA ASN A 108 12.64 6.56 -0.46
C ASN A 108 13.98 5.87 -0.74
N GLN A 109 14.69 5.45 0.31
CA GLN A 109 15.95 4.69 0.19
C GLN A 109 15.75 3.27 -0.35
N GLY A 110 14.53 2.75 -0.32
CA GLY A 110 14.21 1.43 -0.83
C GLY A 110 14.80 0.30 0.01
N TYR A 111 15.43 -0.67 -0.64
CA TYR A 111 15.77 -1.99 -0.07
C TYR A 111 17.28 -2.16 0.22
N GLY A 112 17.96 -1.03 0.47
CA GLY A 112 19.39 -0.88 0.74
C GLY A 112 19.89 -1.36 2.09
N GLN A 113 21.19 -1.16 2.37
CA GLN A 113 21.84 -1.44 3.68
C GLN A 113 22.17 -0.15 4.46
N GLY A 114 21.41 0.91 4.23
CA GLY A 114 21.62 2.25 4.77
C GLY A 114 22.10 3.23 3.69
N GLY A 115 21.65 4.48 3.76
CA GLY A 115 21.97 5.55 2.82
C GLY A 115 21.85 6.95 3.43
N SER A 116 21.99 7.98 2.60
CA SER A 116 21.81 9.38 2.98
C SER A 116 20.65 10.00 2.20
N ILE A 117 19.69 10.61 2.88
CA ILE A 117 18.59 11.37 2.30
C ILE A 117 18.68 12.82 2.76
N ASP A 118 18.50 13.77 1.84
CA ASP A 118 18.43 15.22 2.09
C ASP A 118 17.20 15.76 1.36
N GLY A 119 16.16 16.19 2.09
CA GLY A 119 14.90 16.71 1.55
C GLY A 119 15.13 18.06 0.88
N GLY A 120 15.61 19.04 1.66
CA GLY A 120 15.99 20.35 1.16
C GLY A 120 15.01 21.43 1.63
N ASP A 121 14.55 22.28 0.71
CA ASP A 121 13.54 23.31 1.01
C ASP A 121 12.14 22.77 0.62
N GLY A 122 11.19 22.64 1.53
CA GLY A 122 9.86 22.12 1.23
C GLY A 122 9.27 21.34 2.41
N ASP A 123 8.00 20.91 2.29
CA ASP A 123 7.42 19.96 3.25
C ASP A 123 7.64 18.53 2.71
N ASP A 124 8.70 17.87 3.17
CA ASP A 124 9.19 16.62 2.56
C ASP A 124 8.78 15.35 3.30
N LEU A 125 8.77 14.22 2.58
CA LEU A 125 8.62 12.87 3.13
C LEU A 125 9.86 12.03 2.83
N LEU A 126 10.60 11.69 3.88
CA LEU A 126 11.84 10.92 3.81
C LEU A 126 11.66 9.56 4.48
N ILE A 127 11.91 8.48 3.73
CA ILE A 127 11.78 7.09 4.19
C ILE A 127 13.14 6.39 4.05
N GLY A 128 13.69 5.97 5.19
CA GLY A 128 14.91 5.17 5.32
C GLY A 128 14.78 3.77 4.75
N SER A 129 15.86 3.01 4.85
CA SER A 129 15.94 1.64 4.35
C SER A 129 15.37 0.65 5.36
N ASN A 130 15.02 -0.55 4.92
CA ASN A 130 14.25 -1.48 5.76
C ASN A 130 14.99 -2.05 6.99
N ASP A 131 16.32 -2.13 6.96
CA ASP A 131 17.15 -2.83 7.96
C ASP A 131 18.58 -2.20 8.05
N GLY A 132 18.78 -0.98 7.54
CA GLY A 132 20.08 -0.33 7.38
C GLY A 132 20.25 0.89 8.28
N ALA A 133 21.48 1.34 8.52
CA ALA A 133 21.71 2.57 9.29
C ALA A 133 21.68 3.78 8.35
N ASP A 134 20.66 4.61 8.50
CA ASP A 134 20.34 5.71 7.59
C ASP A 134 20.66 7.09 8.17
N THR A 135 20.87 8.07 7.29
CA THR A 135 20.97 9.49 7.65
C THR A 135 19.92 10.26 6.87
N LEU A 136 18.96 10.86 7.56
CA LEU A 136 17.85 11.62 6.98
C LEU A 136 17.94 13.08 7.45
N LEU A 137 17.92 14.01 6.50
CA LEU A 137 17.91 15.45 6.74
C LEU A 137 16.66 16.02 6.07
N GLY A 138 15.70 16.56 6.83
CA GLY A 138 14.48 17.19 6.30
C GLY A 138 14.83 18.49 5.60
N GLY A 139 15.35 19.45 6.35
CA GLY A 139 15.84 20.71 5.82
C GLY A 139 14.94 21.85 6.26
N ALA A 140 14.20 22.48 5.35
CA ALA A 140 13.37 23.64 5.64
C ALA A 140 11.93 23.45 5.17
N GLY A 141 11.02 23.18 6.10
CA GLY A 141 9.57 23.10 5.93
C GLY A 141 8.99 22.15 6.97
N GLU A 142 7.73 21.76 6.86
CA GLU A 142 7.11 20.80 7.81
C GLU A 142 7.38 19.36 7.36
N ASP A 143 8.51 18.80 7.77
CA ASP A 143 9.05 17.54 7.24
C ASP A 143 8.57 16.30 8.00
N ARG A 144 8.60 15.15 7.31
CA ARG A 144 8.33 13.83 7.88
C ARG A 144 9.47 12.86 7.57
N LEU A 145 10.17 12.41 8.61
CA LEU A 145 11.32 11.52 8.50
C LEU A 145 11.06 10.19 9.20
N GLN A 146 11.37 9.07 8.52
CA GLN A 146 11.20 7.70 9.02
C GLN A 146 12.48 6.89 8.88
N GLY A 147 13.11 6.48 9.98
CA GLY A 147 14.31 5.63 9.98
C GLY A 147 14.02 4.16 9.64
N LEU A 148 12.87 3.66 10.11
CA LEU A 148 12.43 2.26 10.02
C LEU A 148 13.17 1.31 10.97
N ALA A 149 14.10 0.50 10.48
CA ALA A 149 14.88 -0.39 11.33
C ALA A 149 16.34 -0.25 10.98
N GLY A 150 17.20 -0.13 11.99
CA GLY A 150 18.51 0.43 11.79
C GLY A 150 18.93 1.22 13.02
N ASN A 151 20.18 1.70 13.02
CA ASN A 151 20.59 2.71 13.99
C ASN A 151 20.73 4.01 13.21
N ASP A 152 19.71 4.84 13.27
CA ASP A 152 19.49 5.92 12.31
C ASP A 152 19.83 7.29 12.89
N SER A 153 20.07 8.25 12.00
CA SER A 153 20.31 9.65 12.33
C SER A 153 19.34 10.54 11.57
N LEU A 154 18.37 11.12 12.26
CA LEU A 154 17.31 11.96 11.69
C LEU A 154 17.49 13.41 12.16
N ASN A 155 17.37 14.37 11.24
CA ASN A 155 17.38 15.80 11.53
C ASN A 155 16.22 16.49 10.78
N GLY A 156 15.25 17.06 11.50
CA GLY A 156 14.09 17.76 10.92
C GLY A 156 14.52 19.05 10.25
N GLY A 157 15.22 19.91 10.98
CA GLY A 157 15.81 21.13 10.43
C GLY A 157 15.05 22.36 10.88
N THR A 158 14.34 23.04 10.00
CA THR A 158 13.48 24.18 10.38
C THR A 158 12.06 23.93 9.94
N GLY A 159 11.10 24.10 10.83
CA GLY A 159 9.69 23.87 10.58
C GLY A 159 9.08 23.05 11.72
N ALA A 160 7.85 22.57 11.56
CA ALA A 160 7.21 21.74 12.56
C ALA A 160 7.26 20.28 12.10
N ASP A 161 8.29 19.57 12.54
CA ASP A 161 8.68 18.31 11.94
C ASP A 161 8.16 17.09 12.70
N ILE A 162 8.06 15.95 12.01
CA ILE A 162 7.74 14.65 12.61
C ILE A 162 8.86 13.67 12.29
N LEU A 163 9.55 13.21 13.33
CA LEU A 163 10.66 12.26 13.23
C LEU A 163 10.31 10.96 13.96
N GLU A 164 10.44 9.83 13.26
CA GLU A 164 10.26 8.48 13.81
C GLU A 164 11.53 7.66 13.55
N GLY A 165 12.27 7.31 14.61
CA GLY A 165 13.50 6.50 14.53
C GLY A 165 13.16 5.05 14.13
N GLY A 166 12.30 4.42 14.92
CA GLY A 166 11.78 3.10 14.62
C GLY A 166 12.43 2.04 15.50
N ALA A 167 13.16 1.08 14.93
CA ALA A 167 13.79 0.00 15.70
C ALA A 167 15.32 0.05 15.59
N GLY A 168 15.99 0.27 16.70
CA GLY A 168 17.44 0.27 16.89
C GLY A 168 17.86 1.41 17.81
N ASP A 169 19.16 1.68 17.93
CA ASP A 169 19.62 2.81 18.76
C ASP A 169 19.77 4.07 17.88
N ASP A 170 18.79 4.98 17.96
CA ASP A 170 18.63 6.10 17.03
C ASP A 170 19.06 7.47 17.61
N VAL A 171 19.31 8.43 16.71
CA VAL A 171 19.58 9.83 17.05
C VAL A 171 18.64 10.75 16.28
N LEU A 172 17.79 11.49 16.98
CA LEU A 172 16.80 12.41 16.39
C LEU A 172 17.10 13.85 16.83
N GLU A 173 17.08 14.79 15.88
CA GLU A 173 17.26 16.23 16.09
C GLU A 173 16.07 16.97 15.43
N GLY A 174 15.15 17.53 16.23
CA GLY A 174 13.99 18.28 15.73
C GLY A 174 14.42 19.53 14.98
N GLY A 175 15.15 20.41 15.68
CA GLY A 175 15.79 21.56 15.06
C GLY A 175 15.15 22.86 15.51
N ALA A 176 14.44 23.57 14.64
CA ALA A 176 13.73 24.79 14.98
C ALA A 176 12.28 24.73 14.53
N GLY A 177 11.38 24.65 15.49
CA GLY A 177 9.93 24.77 15.36
C GLY A 177 9.30 23.83 16.37
N ALA A 178 8.00 23.55 16.24
CA ALA A 178 7.31 22.72 17.22
C ALA A 178 7.29 21.27 16.73
N ASP A 179 8.21 20.47 17.24
CA ASP A 179 8.53 19.17 16.66
C ASP A 179 7.91 18.00 17.44
N LEU A 180 7.72 16.88 16.74
CA LEU A 180 7.34 15.59 17.31
C LEU A 180 8.43 14.57 17.01
N LEU A 181 9.11 14.10 18.05
CA LEU A 181 10.16 13.09 17.96
C LEU A 181 9.70 11.82 18.68
N VAL A 182 9.81 10.70 18.00
CA VAL A 182 9.54 9.36 18.53
C VAL A 182 10.76 8.49 18.28
N GLY A 183 11.49 8.12 19.34
CA GLY A 183 12.67 7.26 19.25
C GLY A 183 12.28 5.86 18.77
N GLY A 184 11.43 5.20 19.56
CA GLY A 184 10.84 3.92 19.19
C GLY A 184 11.37 2.80 20.08
N ALA A 185 11.99 1.78 19.50
CA ALA A 185 12.52 0.64 20.24
C ALA A 185 14.05 0.61 20.16
N GLY A 186 14.73 0.57 21.31
CA GLY A 186 16.18 0.67 21.41
C GLY A 186 16.57 1.86 22.28
N ASN A 187 17.87 2.16 22.43
CA ASN A 187 18.34 3.25 23.31
C ASN A 187 18.60 4.52 22.51
N ASP A 188 17.62 5.41 22.52
CA ASP A 188 17.57 6.54 21.60
C ASP A 188 18.13 7.81 22.22
N THR A 189 18.48 8.76 21.36
CA THR A 189 18.94 10.09 21.76
C THR A 189 18.18 11.15 20.99
N LEU A 190 17.25 11.83 21.67
CA LEU A 190 16.33 12.81 21.08
C LEU A 190 16.70 14.23 21.54
N TYR A 191 16.86 15.13 20.58
CA TYR A 191 17.03 16.56 20.80
C TYR A 191 15.87 17.31 20.18
N GLY A 192 15.07 18.05 20.96
CA GLY A 192 14.03 18.94 20.43
C GLY A 192 14.62 20.15 19.69
N HIS A 193 15.94 20.35 19.78
CA HIS A 193 16.65 21.50 19.27
C HIS A 193 17.85 21.08 18.44
N SER A 194 18.49 22.02 17.73
CA SER A 194 19.75 21.72 17.05
C SER A 194 20.94 21.50 18.00
N VAL A 195 21.71 20.42 17.84
CA VAL A 195 22.85 20.03 18.69
C VAL A 195 24.04 21.00 18.57
N SER A 196 24.12 21.74 17.46
CA SER A 196 25.27 22.61 17.11
C SER A 196 25.06 24.11 17.38
N GLY A 197 23.82 24.52 17.68
CA GLY A 197 23.41 25.93 17.72
C GLY A 197 23.27 26.52 19.13
N ALA A 198 23.75 27.75 19.31
CA ALA A 198 23.37 28.61 20.44
C ALA A 198 22.26 29.56 19.98
N GLY A 199 21.01 29.22 20.30
CA GLY A 199 19.82 29.97 19.90
C GLY A 199 18.64 29.03 19.68
N ASP A 200 18.09 28.54 20.77
CA ASP A 200 16.79 27.86 20.81
C ASP A 200 15.65 28.83 20.40
N ASP A 201 14.61 28.28 19.80
CA ASP A 201 13.51 28.98 19.12
C ASP A 201 12.27 29.22 20.01
N LYS A 202 12.25 28.68 21.23
CA LYS A 202 11.18 28.75 22.24
C LYS A 202 9.89 28.02 21.84
N ALA A 203 9.94 27.12 20.86
CA ALA A 203 8.79 26.30 20.50
C ALA A 203 8.47 25.28 21.61
N ALA A 204 7.51 24.40 21.37
CA ALA A 204 7.10 23.40 22.35
C ALA A 204 7.11 22.05 21.68
N ASP A 205 8.11 21.26 22.04
CA ASP A 205 8.38 19.98 21.38
C ASP A 205 7.78 18.82 22.17
N TYR A 206 7.56 17.72 21.46
CA TYR A 206 7.06 16.48 21.99
C TYR A 206 8.10 15.40 21.74
N LEU A 207 8.81 14.98 22.79
CA LEU A 207 9.82 13.94 22.71
C LEU A 207 9.30 12.70 23.43
N TYR A 208 9.19 11.60 22.69
CA TYR A 208 8.87 10.27 23.21
C TYR A 208 10.09 9.39 23.01
N GLY A 209 10.72 8.94 24.11
CA GLY A 209 11.82 7.97 24.05
C GLY A 209 11.32 6.68 23.42
N ASP A 210 10.30 6.10 24.03
CA ASP A 210 9.58 4.94 23.53
C ASP A 210 8.07 5.21 23.39
N PHE A 211 7.35 4.17 23.00
CA PHE A 211 5.91 4.28 22.71
C PHE A 211 5.09 4.37 24.00
N GLY A 212 4.30 5.45 24.12
CA GLY A 212 3.51 5.95 25.27
C GLY A 212 2.57 5.00 26.04
N SER A 213 3.03 3.80 26.34
CA SER A 213 2.33 2.74 27.06
C SER A 213 2.49 2.83 28.58
N ASN A 214 3.27 3.80 29.08
CA ASN A 214 3.49 4.10 30.49
C ASN A 214 4.01 2.91 31.33
N GLY A 215 4.61 1.89 30.70
CA GLY A 215 5.17 0.72 31.38
C GLY A 215 6.68 0.62 31.23
N ASN A 216 7.24 -0.55 31.52
CA ASN A 216 8.65 -0.88 31.27
C ASN A 216 8.63 -2.14 30.40
N GLU A 217 8.41 -1.91 29.12
CA GLU A 217 8.23 -2.91 28.09
C GLU A 217 9.59 -3.41 27.60
N ALA A 218 9.65 -4.62 27.03
CA ALA A 218 10.90 -5.05 26.41
C ALA A 218 11.08 -4.21 25.13
N GLY A 219 12.26 -3.64 24.91
CA GLY A 219 12.50 -2.76 23.75
C GLY A 219 12.41 -1.29 24.12
N SER A 220 11.80 -0.96 25.27
CA SER A 220 12.03 0.32 25.94
C SER A 220 13.51 0.45 26.26
N GLY A 221 14.15 1.46 25.69
CA GLY A 221 15.56 1.76 25.87
C GLY A 221 15.85 2.46 27.17
N ALA A 222 17.13 2.74 27.39
CA ALA A 222 17.54 3.81 28.28
C ALA A 222 17.79 5.06 27.44
N ASP A 223 16.73 5.84 27.23
CA ASP A 223 16.72 6.91 26.25
C ASP A 223 17.32 8.19 26.82
N LYS A 224 17.70 9.10 25.94
CA LYS A 224 18.21 10.42 26.32
C LYS A 224 17.39 11.50 25.63
N LEU A 225 16.58 12.21 26.41
CA LEU A 225 15.71 13.26 25.88
C LEU A 225 16.21 14.63 26.32
N TYR A 226 16.47 15.50 25.35
CA TYR A 226 16.96 16.86 25.54
C TYR A 226 15.98 17.84 24.88
N GLY A 227 15.02 18.38 25.65
CA GLY A 227 14.09 19.41 25.15
C GLY A 227 14.82 20.73 24.90
N GLN A 228 15.35 21.32 25.97
CA GLN A 228 16.08 22.61 26.01
C GLN A 228 15.34 23.78 25.37
N GLY A 229 15.05 24.81 26.16
CA GLY A 229 14.24 25.92 25.67
C GLY A 229 12.77 25.64 25.83
N GLY A 230 11.91 26.46 25.22
CA GLY A 230 10.50 26.08 25.07
C GLY A 230 9.69 25.79 26.34
N ASN A 231 8.50 25.19 26.17
CA ASN A 231 7.79 24.47 27.23
C ASN A 231 7.51 23.07 26.68
N ASP A 232 8.53 22.22 26.75
CA ASP A 232 8.48 20.94 26.04
C ASP A 232 7.79 19.88 26.88
N LEU A 233 7.37 18.82 26.20
CA LEU A 233 6.79 17.63 26.79
C LEU A 233 7.75 16.45 26.50
N LEU A 234 8.39 15.96 27.55
CA LEU A 234 9.38 14.89 27.47
C LEU A 234 8.83 13.66 28.17
N TYR A 235 8.71 12.58 27.42
CA TYR A 235 8.17 11.30 27.85
C TYR A 235 9.25 10.25 27.62
N GLY A 236 10.00 9.88 28.66
CA GLY A 236 10.96 8.78 28.54
C GLY A 236 10.27 7.41 28.47
N GLU A 237 9.10 7.33 29.12
CA GLU A 237 8.32 6.14 29.42
C GLU A 237 9.10 4.93 29.97
N GLY A 238 9.27 3.84 29.22
CA GLY A 238 9.86 2.62 29.74
C GLY A 238 11.38 2.66 29.81
N GLY A 239 11.98 1.89 30.73
CA GLY A 239 13.43 1.84 30.90
C GLY A 239 13.98 2.88 31.89
N ASP A 240 15.31 3.07 31.87
CA ASP A 240 16.03 3.98 32.78
C ASP A 240 16.52 5.22 31.99
N ASP A 241 15.65 6.20 31.80
CA ASP A 241 15.93 7.34 30.91
C ASP A 241 16.73 8.47 31.55
N LEU A 242 17.44 9.19 30.68
CA LEU A 242 18.06 10.47 30.97
C LEU A 242 17.23 11.59 30.33
N ILE A 243 16.35 12.21 31.12
CA ILE A 243 15.59 13.38 30.68
C ILE A 243 16.27 14.67 31.15
N GLN A 244 16.62 15.55 30.22
CA GLN A 244 17.24 16.85 30.46
C GLN A 244 16.42 17.98 29.81
N GLY A 245 15.52 18.58 30.59
CA GLY A 245 14.76 19.77 30.14
C GLY A 245 15.57 21.08 30.08
N VAL A 246 16.76 21.15 30.71
CA VAL A 246 17.63 22.35 30.69
C VAL A 246 19.10 21.93 30.75
N ALA A 247 19.90 22.23 29.72
CA ALA A 247 21.34 21.98 29.75
C ALA A 247 22.06 22.92 30.75
N GLY A 248 23.02 22.38 31.50
CA GLY A 248 23.83 23.04 32.54
C GLY A 248 23.67 24.56 32.73
N MET A 249 23.04 24.97 33.85
CA MET A 249 23.03 26.35 34.37
C MET A 249 24.41 27.05 34.26
N ALA A 250 24.62 27.82 33.18
CA ALA A 250 25.65 28.85 33.09
C ALA A 250 25.40 29.92 32.01
N VAL A 251 24.34 29.81 31.20
CA VAL A 251 23.82 30.94 30.42
C VAL A 251 22.45 31.25 30.98
N ALA A 252 22.26 32.49 31.43
CA ALA A 252 20.96 32.92 31.92
C ALA A 252 19.98 32.92 30.75
N GLU A 253 18.98 32.03 30.84
CA GLU A 253 17.72 32.10 30.10
C GLU A 253 17.25 33.57 30.06
N THR A 254 17.35 34.21 28.90
CA THR A 254 16.85 35.58 28.71
C THR A 254 15.49 35.60 28.02
N GLY A 255 14.88 34.44 27.80
CA GLY A 255 13.42 34.30 27.72
C GLY A 255 12.95 33.08 26.94
N GLY A 256 12.77 31.95 27.59
CA GLY A 256 12.04 30.73 27.17
C GLY A 256 11.31 30.15 28.40
N GLY A 257 10.42 29.16 28.25
CA GLY A 257 9.42 28.74 29.23
C GLY A 257 9.95 28.37 30.63
N THR A 258 9.14 28.59 31.67
CA THR A 258 9.56 28.33 33.07
C THR A 258 9.34 26.88 33.53
N THR A 259 8.73 26.02 32.70
CA THR A 259 8.25 24.69 33.11
C THR A 259 8.09 23.74 31.92
N ASN A 260 8.93 22.70 31.82
CA ASN A 260 8.69 21.54 30.96
C ASN A 260 7.78 20.54 31.68
N LEU A 261 6.95 19.82 30.94
CA LEU A 261 6.25 18.64 31.45
C LEU A 261 7.17 17.44 31.23
N ILE A 262 7.53 16.76 32.31
CA ILE A 262 8.40 15.59 32.26
C ILE A 262 7.63 14.41 32.82
N ASP A 263 7.51 13.37 32.01
CA ASP A 263 7.06 12.04 32.41
C ASP A 263 8.21 11.04 32.33
N PHE A 264 8.38 10.27 33.40
CA PHE A 264 9.41 9.25 33.55
C PHE A 264 8.85 7.82 33.45
N GLY A 265 7.55 7.66 33.19
CA GLY A 265 6.92 6.35 33.04
C GLY A 265 6.92 5.44 34.26
N GLY A 266 6.71 4.15 34.00
CA GLY A 266 6.26 3.13 34.96
C GLY A 266 7.35 2.21 35.52
N GLY A 267 8.30 2.74 36.30
CA GLY A 267 8.93 2.01 37.41
C GLY A 267 10.47 1.84 37.40
N GLY A 268 11.14 2.52 38.33
CA GLY A 268 12.51 2.20 38.75
C GLY A 268 13.38 3.34 39.31
N ASP A 269 13.02 3.93 40.46
CA ASP A 269 13.89 4.75 41.33
C ASP A 269 14.78 5.88 40.72
N ASP A 270 14.19 7.08 40.64
CA ASP A 270 14.62 8.37 41.23
C ASP A 270 16.12 8.79 41.24
N ALA A 271 16.36 9.93 40.59
CA ALA A 271 17.24 11.03 40.98
C ALA A 271 18.77 10.79 41.07
N GLY A 272 19.41 11.04 39.94
CA GLY A 272 20.75 11.61 39.87
C GLY A 272 20.79 13.15 39.78
N PHE A 273 19.79 13.91 40.25
CA PHE A 273 19.89 15.39 40.28
C PHE A 273 19.43 15.98 41.63
N PHE A 274 20.38 16.59 42.36
CA PHE A 274 20.10 17.36 43.57
C PHE A 274 19.50 18.73 43.22
N SER A 275 18.30 19.05 43.70
CA SER A 275 18.12 20.05 44.79
C SER A 275 16.65 20.30 45.15
N ASN A 276 16.42 20.51 46.45
CA ASN A 276 15.14 20.72 47.12
C ASN A 276 14.23 21.77 46.47
N PHE A 277 13.11 21.31 45.90
CA PHE A 277 11.86 22.07 45.91
C PHE A 277 10.73 21.20 46.47
N PRO A 278 9.79 21.77 47.26
CA PRO A 278 8.67 21.01 47.77
C PRO A 278 7.81 20.54 46.60
N ALA A 279 7.54 19.24 46.55
CA ALA A 279 6.70 18.62 45.52
C ALA A 279 5.40 19.41 45.35
N THR A 280 5.18 19.91 44.13
CA THR A 280 3.86 20.37 43.71
C THR A 280 2.92 19.16 43.83
N PRO A 281 1.77 19.28 44.51
CA PRO A 281 0.82 18.18 44.57
C PRO A 281 0.49 17.75 43.15
N ALA A 282 0.54 16.44 42.89
CA ALA A 282 0.12 15.88 41.61
C ALA A 282 -1.20 16.53 41.19
N PRO A 283 -1.27 17.17 40.00
CA PRO A 283 -2.55 17.51 39.42
C PRO A 283 -3.40 16.24 39.44
N ALA A 284 -4.70 16.37 39.71
CA ALA A 284 -5.58 15.24 39.47
C ALA A 284 -5.36 14.82 38.02
N VAL A 285 -4.90 13.58 37.83
CA VAL A 285 -4.78 12.94 36.52
C VAL A 285 -6.11 13.23 35.84
N VAL A 286 -6.08 14.10 34.85
CA VAL A 286 -7.12 14.09 33.84
C VAL A 286 -6.82 12.77 33.15
N PRO A 287 -7.68 11.74 33.32
CA PRO A 287 -7.54 10.56 32.48
C PRO A 287 -7.47 11.09 31.04
N VAL A 288 -6.64 10.48 30.21
CA VAL A 288 -6.66 10.69 28.76
C VAL A 288 -8.09 11.00 28.36
N ASP A 289 -8.31 12.19 27.81
CA ASP A 289 -9.63 12.55 27.31
C ASP A 289 -9.92 11.63 26.12
N ASP A 290 -10.44 10.45 26.43
CA ASP A 290 -10.91 9.41 25.53
C ASP A 290 -12.17 9.85 24.76
N THR A 291 -12.59 11.11 24.91
CA THR A 291 -13.65 11.71 24.10
C THR A 291 -13.18 12.28 22.76
N SER A 292 -11.86 12.27 22.48
CA SER A 292 -11.40 12.25 21.09
C SER A 292 -11.69 10.85 20.53
N PRO A 293 -12.50 10.70 19.46
CA PRO A 293 -12.97 9.39 18.95
C PRO A 293 -11.86 8.51 18.35
N ARG A 294 -10.59 8.82 18.61
CA ARG A 294 -9.40 8.40 17.87
C ARG A 294 -8.69 7.16 18.43
N ALA A 295 -9.01 6.78 19.67
CA ALA A 295 -8.77 5.44 20.24
C ALA A 295 -10.08 4.65 20.45
N ALA A 296 -11.20 5.17 19.93
CA ALA A 296 -12.49 4.48 20.03
C ALA A 296 -12.45 3.25 19.11
N GLY A 297 -12.86 2.09 19.61
CA GLY A 297 -12.97 0.85 18.81
C GLY A 297 -14.09 0.85 17.77
N VAL A 298 -14.33 2.01 17.15
CA VAL A 298 -15.30 2.22 16.08
C VAL A 298 -14.52 2.45 14.80
N LEU A 299 -14.48 1.42 13.97
CA LEU A 299 -13.94 1.52 12.61
C LEU A 299 -14.73 2.58 11.83
N PRO A 300 -14.10 3.32 10.90
CA PRO A 300 -14.80 4.34 10.13
C PRO A 300 -16.09 3.78 9.51
N ASP A 301 -17.21 4.51 9.63
CA ASP A 301 -18.50 4.14 9.05
C ASP A 301 -18.82 5.04 7.84
N GLY A 302 -18.29 4.65 6.69
CA GLY A 302 -18.37 5.43 5.45
C GLY A 302 -19.59 5.16 4.57
N VAL A 303 -19.96 6.13 3.72
CA VAL A 303 -20.88 5.84 2.61
C VAL A 303 -20.14 5.09 1.50
N MET A 304 -20.59 3.88 1.16
CA MET A 304 -20.03 3.09 0.06
C MET A 304 -20.16 3.83 -1.29
N GLY A 305 -19.05 4.09 -1.97
CA GLY A 305 -19.00 4.45 -3.38
C GLY A 305 -19.75 3.45 -4.27
N SER A 306 -20.39 3.95 -5.32
CA SER A 306 -21.14 3.10 -6.28
C SER A 306 -20.27 2.73 -7.48
N GLY A 307 -20.46 1.53 -8.02
CA GLY A 307 -19.77 1.05 -9.22
C GLY A 307 -19.62 -0.46 -9.20
N ARG A 308 -18.99 -1.02 -10.24
CA ARG A 308 -18.58 -2.43 -10.24
C ARG A 308 -17.59 -2.70 -9.11
N TRP A 309 -16.62 -1.82 -8.92
CA TRP A 309 -15.74 -1.85 -7.74
C TRP A 309 -16.27 -0.83 -6.73
N ALA A 310 -17.01 -1.31 -5.75
CA ALA A 310 -17.59 -0.48 -4.72
C ALA A 310 -16.63 -0.35 -3.55
N ASP A 311 -16.53 0.86 -3.00
CA ASP A 311 -15.89 1.07 -1.69
C ASP A 311 -16.66 0.30 -0.63
N LEU A 312 -15.92 -0.25 0.33
CA LEU A 312 -16.51 -0.79 1.53
C LEU A 312 -16.72 0.35 2.52
N ALA A 313 -17.86 0.39 3.19
CA ALA A 313 -18.19 1.50 4.08
C ALA A 313 -17.08 1.67 5.11
N GLY A 314 -16.37 2.80 5.08
CA GLY A 314 -15.27 3.10 5.99
C GLY A 314 -13.87 2.90 5.42
N SER A 315 -13.71 2.54 4.15
CA SER A 315 -12.39 2.32 3.55
C SER A 315 -11.86 3.49 2.73
N SER A 316 -12.66 4.55 2.52
CA SER A 316 -12.32 5.72 1.67
C SER A 316 -13.10 6.99 2.01
N ALA A 317 -13.88 6.98 3.09
CA ALA A 317 -15.01 7.90 3.25
C ALA A 317 -14.76 8.97 4.33
N ASP A 318 -13.86 9.92 4.05
CA ASP A 318 -14.18 11.35 4.22
C ASP A 318 -13.06 12.27 3.74
N THR A 319 -11.82 11.81 3.80
CA THR A 319 -10.64 12.69 3.65
C THR A 319 -9.41 11.91 3.19
N LEU A 320 -9.58 10.89 2.30
CA LEU A 320 -8.53 9.96 1.86
C LEU A 320 -7.92 9.06 2.99
N ARG A 321 -8.48 9.12 4.21
CA ARG A 321 -8.00 8.46 5.45
C ARG A 321 -8.17 6.93 5.58
N GLY A 322 -8.32 6.20 4.48
CA GLY A 322 -8.44 4.73 4.50
C GLY A 322 -9.40 4.12 5.53
N LEU A 323 -9.16 2.85 5.87
CA LEU A 323 -9.75 2.09 6.98
C LEU A 323 -9.01 2.33 8.29
N SER A 324 -7.74 2.70 8.18
CA SER A 324 -6.83 2.93 9.29
C SER A 324 -7.09 4.29 9.97
N GLY A 325 -7.12 5.38 9.20
CA GLY A 325 -7.32 6.75 9.69
C GLY A 325 -6.00 7.48 9.99
N ASP A 326 -5.91 8.78 9.65
CA ASP A 326 -4.68 9.61 9.67
C ASP A 326 -4.03 9.87 11.04
N LEU A 327 -3.56 8.85 11.76
CA LEU A 327 -2.74 9.07 12.97
C LEU A 327 -1.50 8.18 13.06
N GLY A 328 -1.33 7.18 12.20
CA GLY A 328 -0.17 6.27 12.26
C GLY A 328 0.14 5.60 10.93
N LEU A 329 1.35 5.04 10.84
CA LEU A 329 1.85 4.31 9.68
C LEU A 329 1.03 3.06 9.44
N SER A 330 0.20 3.06 8.40
CA SER A 330 -0.67 1.93 8.10
C SER A 330 -0.22 1.23 6.84
N GLN A 331 0.31 0.02 7.01
CA GLN A 331 0.97 -0.71 5.94
C GLN A 331 0.61 -2.19 5.93
N GLU A 332 1.10 -2.87 4.89
CA GLU A 332 1.09 -4.32 4.72
C GLU A 332 -0.30 -4.95 4.82
N PRO A 333 -1.28 -4.46 4.05
CA PRO A 333 -2.61 -5.02 4.09
C PRO A 333 -2.60 -6.49 3.66
N ALA A 334 -3.38 -7.31 4.35
CA ALA A 334 -3.69 -8.68 3.99
C ALA A 334 -5.20 -8.89 4.00
N VAL A 335 -5.74 -9.57 3.00
CA VAL A 335 -7.20 -9.81 2.88
C VAL A 335 -7.53 -11.29 2.78
N ALA A 336 -8.69 -11.65 3.33
CA ALA A 336 -9.25 -13.00 3.20
C ALA A 336 -10.77 -12.96 3.11
N THR A 337 -11.34 -13.95 2.43
CA THR A 337 -12.79 -14.11 2.29
C THR A 337 -13.26 -15.40 2.99
N GLY A 338 -14.41 -15.29 3.65
CA GLY A 338 -15.08 -16.41 4.31
C GLY A 338 -16.01 -17.18 3.38
N PRO A 339 -16.42 -18.40 3.78
CA PRO A 339 -17.28 -19.26 2.96
C PRO A 339 -18.71 -18.72 2.77
N ALA A 340 -19.16 -17.75 3.59
CA ALA A 340 -20.45 -17.09 3.42
C ALA A 340 -20.33 -15.67 2.82
N GLY A 341 -19.16 -15.33 2.27
CA GLY A 341 -18.90 -14.01 1.69
C GLY A 341 -18.48 -12.96 2.72
N GLU A 342 -18.11 -13.37 3.93
CA GLU A 342 -17.43 -12.50 4.88
C GLU A 342 -16.11 -12.00 4.29
N ARG A 343 -15.71 -10.78 4.66
CA ARG A 343 -14.49 -10.16 4.17
C ARG A 343 -13.70 -9.69 5.37
N TYR A 344 -12.43 -10.05 5.41
CA TYR A 344 -11.52 -9.73 6.49
C TYR A 344 -10.33 -8.98 5.90
N VAL A 345 -9.84 -8.00 6.63
CA VAL A 345 -8.60 -7.29 6.33
C VAL A 345 -7.77 -7.23 7.61
N ALA A 346 -6.46 -7.41 7.45
CA ALA A 346 -5.47 -7.20 8.48
C ALA A 346 -4.43 -6.21 7.95
N TRP A 347 -3.82 -5.44 8.83
CA TRP A 347 -2.77 -4.48 8.48
C TRP A 347 -1.87 -4.23 9.69
N SER A 348 -0.67 -3.74 9.46
CA SER A 348 0.21 -3.20 10.50
C SER A 348 -0.05 -1.70 10.63
N ASP A 349 -0.05 -1.20 11.85
CA ASP A 349 -0.45 0.18 12.15
C ASP A 349 0.26 0.71 13.39
N SER A 350 0.84 1.91 13.32
CA SER A 350 1.56 2.53 14.43
C SER A 350 0.74 3.50 15.29
N ARG A 351 -0.59 3.53 15.18
CA ARG A 351 -1.45 4.48 15.93
C ARG A 351 -1.32 4.44 17.47
N ASN A 352 -0.71 3.39 18.03
CA ASN A 352 -0.44 3.26 19.47
C ASN A 352 1.05 3.44 19.80
N GLY A 353 1.83 3.99 18.87
CA GLY A 353 3.27 4.09 18.98
C GLY A 353 3.97 3.01 18.17
N ASN A 354 3.93 1.74 18.56
CA ASN A 354 4.58 0.67 17.78
C ASN A 354 3.68 0.13 16.66
N LEU A 355 4.29 -0.42 15.61
CA LEU A 355 3.55 -1.22 14.63
C LEU A 355 2.88 -2.41 15.32
N GLU A 356 1.56 -2.48 15.21
CA GLU A 356 0.74 -3.56 15.74
C GLU A 356 -0.16 -4.15 14.67
N ILE A 357 -0.63 -5.40 14.85
CA ILE A 357 -1.50 -6.04 13.86
C ILE A 357 -2.96 -5.81 14.18
N TYR A 358 -3.65 -5.15 13.26
CA TYR A 358 -5.07 -4.91 13.33
C TYR A 358 -5.81 -5.88 12.42
N VAL A 359 -7.03 -6.26 12.78
CA VAL A 359 -7.93 -7.09 11.97
C VAL A 359 -9.35 -6.58 12.06
N ALA A 360 -9.98 -6.38 10.91
CA ALA A 360 -11.38 -5.98 10.79
C ALA A 360 -12.18 -6.99 9.95
N LYS A 361 -13.49 -7.07 10.21
CA LYS A 361 -14.45 -7.86 9.43
C LYS A 361 -15.50 -6.92 8.83
N HIS A 362 -15.83 -7.08 7.55
CA HIS A 362 -17.00 -6.42 6.97
C HIS A 362 -18.24 -7.30 7.13
N ASP A 363 -19.29 -6.79 7.78
CA ASP A 363 -20.52 -7.56 8.08
C ASP A 363 -21.55 -7.59 6.93
N GLY A 364 -21.32 -6.76 5.91
CA GLY A 364 -22.22 -6.59 4.76
C GLY A 364 -22.68 -5.15 4.61
N ALA A 365 -22.63 -4.35 5.67
CA ALA A 365 -22.94 -2.93 5.67
C ALA A 365 -21.75 -2.06 6.08
N GLN A 366 -20.95 -2.48 7.08
CA GLN A 366 -19.84 -1.71 7.62
C GLN A 366 -18.69 -2.62 8.11
N TRP A 367 -17.55 -2.00 8.39
CA TRP A 367 -16.46 -2.66 9.10
C TRP A 367 -16.75 -2.76 10.60
N VAL A 368 -16.49 -3.93 11.17
CA VAL A 368 -16.65 -4.22 12.60
C VAL A 368 -15.40 -4.91 13.14
N THR A 369 -15.11 -4.69 14.42
CA THR A 369 -14.01 -5.35 15.12
C THR A 369 -14.37 -6.81 15.48
N LEU A 370 -13.35 -7.65 15.62
CA LEU A 370 -13.44 -8.99 16.18
C LEU A 370 -12.87 -8.98 17.60
N GLY A 371 -13.68 -8.53 18.57
CA GLY A 371 -13.20 -8.22 19.91
C GLY A 371 -12.48 -6.86 19.91
N THR A 372 -11.25 -6.81 20.44
CA THR A 372 -10.38 -5.62 20.40
C THR A 372 -9.47 -5.60 19.19
N SER A 373 -9.72 -6.42 18.17
CA SER A 373 -8.76 -6.65 17.08
C SER A 373 -8.44 -5.44 16.21
N ALA A 374 -9.20 -4.36 16.30
CA ALA A 374 -8.89 -3.12 15.61
C ALA A 374 -9.06 -1.89 16.51
N SER A 375 -8.69 -2.03 17.78
CA SER A 375 -8.78 -1.00 18.82
C SER A 375 -7.79 -1.31 19.93
N GLN A 376 -7.24 -0.33 20.64
CA GLN A 376 -6.10 -0.60 21.54
C GLN A 376 -5.00 -1.31 20.74
N GLY A 377 -4.20 -2.16 21.39
CA GLY A 377 -3.06 -2.89 20.83
C GLY A 377 -3.28 -3.78 19.59
N GLY A 378 -4.47 -3.78 19.00
CA GLY A 378 -4.87 -4.72 17.96
C GLY A 378 -4.91 -6.18 18.42
N VAL A 379 -4.67 -7.10 17.48
CA VAL A 379 -4.57 -8.54 17.72
C VAL A 379 -3.21 -8.93 18.26
N SER A 380 -2.14 -8.23 17.92
CA SER A 380 -0.82 -8.45 18.52
C SER A 380 -0.88 -8.12 20.01
N ALA A 381 -1.41 -6.94 20.35
CA ALA A 381 -1.39 -6.33 21.67
C ALA A 381 0.01 -6.39 22.26
N SER A 382 0.97 -6.00 21.42
CA SER A 382 2.37 -6.16 21.71
C SER A 382 2.82 -4.94 22.45
N THR A 383 3.16 -5.10 23.72
CA THR A 383 3.65 -3.99 24.53
C THR A 383 5.11 -3.68 24.16
N ALA A 384 5.84 -4.62 23.56
CA ALA A 384 7.30 -4.67 23.61
C ALA A 384 7.97 -5.06 22.28
N ALA A 385 7.19 -5.11 21.21
CA ALA A 385 7.68 -5.64 19.93
C ALA A 385 6.92 -5.01 18.77
N ALA A 386 7.67 -4.68 17.71
CA ALA A 386 7.07 -4.25 16.46
C ALA A 386 6.49 -5.48 15.76
N SER A 387 5.21 -5.41 15.43
CA SER A 387 4.49 -6.43 14.70
C SER A 387 4.23 -5.97 13.26
N ALA A 388 4.82 -6.69 12.31
CA ALA A 388 4.75 -6.33 10.90
C ALA A 388 4.47 -7.56 10.01
N LYS A 389 4.22 -7.29 8.73
CA LYS A 389 4.07 -8.25 7.64
C LYS A 389 2.93 -9.25 7.90
N PRO A 390 1.71 -8.79 8.25
CA PRO A 390 0.62 -9.70 8.52
C PRO A 390 0.23 -10.52 7.28
N THR A 391 -0.25 -11.73 7.54
CA THR A 391 -0.88 -12.60 6.56
C THR A 391 -2.18 -13.13 7.15
N LEU A 392 -3.22 -13.18 6.33
CA LEU A 392 -4.57 -13.49 6.78
C LEU A 392 -5.15 -14.63 5.94
N THR A 393 -5.80 -15.58 6.60
CA THR A 393 -6.57 -16.63 5.93
C THR A 393 -7.81 -16.99 6.74
N VAL A 394 -8.66 -17.84 6.17
CA VAL A 394 -9.82 -18.42 6.85
C VAL A 394 -9.65 -19.94 6.89
N ASP A 395 -9.74 -20.51 8.09
CA ASP A 395 -9.56 -21.94 8.29
C ASP A 395 -10.77 -22.77 7.80
N GLY A 396 -10.65 -24.11 7.87
CA GLY A 396 -11.71 -25.01 7.43
C GLY A 396 -13.05 -24.89 8.16
N THR A 397 -13.12 -24.13 9.26
CA THR A 397 -14.36 -23.86 10.02
C THR A 397 -14.99 -22.51 9.67
N GLY A 398 -14.32 -21.68 8.86
CA GLY A 398 -14.74 -20.31 8.58
C GLY A 398 -14.17 -19.28 9.56
N ALA A 399 -13.23 -19.65 10.43
CA ALA A 399 -12.63 -18.74 11.39
C ALA A 399 -11.41 -18.02 10.79
N PRO A 400 -11.28 -16.69 10.93
CA PRO A 400 -10.09 -15.97 10.49
C PRO A 400 -8.88 -16.36 11.35
N VAL A 401 -7.73 -16.49 10.69
CA VAL A 401 -6.42 -16.75 11.28
C VAL A 401 -5.43 -15.74 10.71
N VAL A 402 -4.72 -15.05 11.59
CA VAL A 402 -3.69 -14.08 11.23
C VAL A 402 -2.34 -14.55 11.76
N ALA A 403 -1.30 -14.37 10.96
CA ALA A 403 0.09 -14.51 11.39
C ALA A 403 0.88 -13.27 11.01
N TRP A 404 1.96 -12.99 11.73
CA TRP A 404 2.81 -11.83 11.49
C TRP A 404 4.23 -12.09 12.00
N THR A 405 5.13 -11.20 11.64
CA THR A 405 6.50 -11.14 12.18
C THR A 405 6.47 -10.27 13.43
N GLU A 406 6.90 -10.83 14.56
CA GLU A 406 7.07 -10.13 15.82
C GLU A 406 8.57 -9.89 16.03
N THR A 407 8.99 -8.63 16.10
CA THR A 407 10.37 -8.24 16.41
C THR A 407 10.48 -7.97 17.90
N LEU A 408 11.11 -8.90 18.62
CA LEU A 408 11.35 -8.81 20.05
C LEU A 408 12.40 -7.75 20.38
N ALA A 409 12.35 -7.26 21.61
CA ALA A 409 13.28 -6.29 22.20
C ALA A 409 14.78 -6.58 22.02
N ASP A 410 15.17 -7.85 21.89
CA ASP A 410 16.57 -8.24 21.68
C ASP A 410 16.96 -8.23 20.19
N GLY A 411 16.11 -7.64 19.34
CA GLY A 411 16.23 -7.62 17.88
C GLY A 411 15.86 -8.95 17.22
N SER A 412 15.47 -9.97 17.98
CA SER A 412 15.14 -11.28 17.40
C SER A 412 13.72 -11.32 16.84
N HIS A 413 13.53 -12.04 15.73
CA HIS A 413 12.24 -12.13 15.06
C HIS A 413 11.61 -13.51 15.19
N ASP A 414 10.29 -13.56 15.44
CA ASP A 414 9.53 -14.81 15.47
C ASP A 414 8.15 -14.64 14.84
N ILE A 415 7.57 -15.75 14.35
CA ILE A 415 6.23 -15.76 13.77
C ILE A 415 5.20 -16.11 14.82
N VAL A 416 4.29 -15.16 15.07
CA VAL A 416 3.12 -15.36 15.92
C VAL A 416 1.91 -15.70 15.05
N VAL A 417 1.08 -16.64 15.50
CA VAL A 417 -0.15 -17.03 14.81
C VAL A 417 -1.33 -17.03 15.79
N LYS A 418 -2.35 -16.23 15.53
CA LYS A 418 -3.59 -16.17 16.32
C LYS A 418 -4.81 -16.52 15.47
N ARG A 419 -5.77 -17.21 16.07
CA ARG A 419 -7.05 -17.63 15.46
C ARG A 419 -8.23 -17.09 16.25
N TRP A 420 -9.22 -16.55 15.56
CA TRP A 420 -10.48 -16.17 16.19
C TRP A 420 -11.31 -17.42 16.54
N ASN A 421 -11.73 -17.55 17.80
CA ASN A 421 -12.55 -18.69 18.25
C ASN A 421 -14.06 -18.40 18.32
N GLY A 422 -14.49 -17.21 17.89
CA GLY A 422 -15.87 -16.72 18.02
C GLY A 422 -16.06 -15.71 19.15
N SER A 423 -15.11 -15.62 20.09
CA SER A 423 -15.16 -14.71 21.24
C SER A 423 -13.84 -14.02 21.57
N ALA A 424 -12.71 -14.64 21.24
CA ALA A 424 -11.37 -14.11 21.47
C ALA A 424 -10.38 -14.62 20.40
N TRP A 425 -9.31 -13.86 20.21
CA TRP A 425 -8.13 -14.32 19.48
C TRP A 425 -7.29 -15.23 20.37
N VAL A 426 -7.06 -16.46 19.91
CA VAL A 426 -6.32 -17.49 20.64
C VAL A 426 -5.03 -17.79 19.88
N SER A 427 -3.89 -17.76 20.58
CA SER A 427 -2.61 -18.18 20.02
C SER A 427 -2.64 -19.67 19.66
N LEU A 428 -2.11 -20.02 18.49
CA LEU A 428 -1.91 -21.39 18.06
C LEU A 428 -0.55 -21.95 18.52
N GLY A 429 0.07 -21.32 19.53
CA GLY A 429 1.40 -21.64 20.05
C GLY A 429 2.52 -21.12 19.15
N ASN A 430 3.77 -21.24 19.63
CA ASN A 430 4.94 -20.73 18.92
C ASN A 430 5.13 -21.52 17.63
N ALA A 431 4.91 -20.84 16.50
CA ALA A 431 5.07 -21.45 15.20
C ALA A 431 6.56 -21.57 14.85
N THR A 432 7.41 -20.69 15.38
CA THR A 432 8.86 -20.66 15.18
C THR A 432 9.56 -20.48 16.54
N SER A 433 10.90 -20.54 16.54
CA SER A 433 11.71 -20.37 17.75
C SER A 433 13.18 -20.11 17.43
N SER A 434 13.47 -19.62 16.23
CA SER A 434 14.85 -19.39 15.75
C SER A 434 15.37 -18.04 16.21
N GLY A 435 14.49 -17.05 16.42
CA GLY A 435 14.87 -15.66 16.66
C GLY A 435 15.22 -14.89 15.38
N HIS A 436 14.93 -15.48 14.21
CA HIS A 436 15.28 -14.95 12.89
C HIS A 436 14.15 -15.12 11.87
N ALA A 437 12.97 -15.58 12.31
CA ALA A 437 11.88 -15.93 11.41
C ALA A 437 11.05 -14.69 11.06
N VAL A 438 10.93 -14.39 9.76
CA VAL A 438 10.24 -13.21 9.23
C VAL A 438 9.32 -13.55 8.05
N GLN A 439 8.51 -12.57 7.61
CA GLN A 439 7.68 -12.62 6.41
C GLN A 439 6.75 -13.85 6.30
N ALA A 440 5.93 -14.13 7.30
CA ALA A 440 4.99 -15.26 7.25
C ALA A 440 3.94 -15.16 6.11
N LYS A 441 3.59 -16.31 5.53
CA LYS A 441 2.41 -16.50 4.65
C LYS A 441 1.58 -17.70 5.11
N LEU A 442 0.26 -17.51 5.22
CA LEU A 442 -0.69 -18.55 5.65
C LEU A 442 -1.52 -19.09 4.49
N ALA A 443 -1.77 -20.40 4.49
CA ALA A 443 -2.71 -21.04 3.58
C ALA A 443 -3.46 -22.17 4.28
N ASN A 444 -4.78 -22.25 4.04
CA ASN A 444 -5.58 -23.35 4.56
C ASN A 444 -5.54 -24.56 3.61
N THR A 445 -5.29 -25.75 4.17
CA THR A 445 -5.33 -27.03 3.44
C THR A 445 -6.37 -27.97 4.06
N ALA A 446 -6.74 -29.04 3.36
CA ALA A 446 -7.69 -30.01 3.90
C ALA A 446 -7.16 -30.75 5.15
N ASN A 447 -5.84 -30.79 5.36
CA ASN A 447 -5.21 -31.45 6.51
C ASN A 447 -4.87 -30.50 7.67
N GLY A 448 -5.01 -29.19 7.48
CA GLY A 448 -4.67 -28.19 8.48
C GLY A 448 -4.14 -26.89 7.89
N LEU A 449 -3.87 -25.94 8.78
CA LEU A 449 -3.31 -24.65 8.42
C LEU A 449 -1.81 -24.80 8.10
N VAL A 450 -1.38 -24.27 6.97
CA VAL A 450 0.03 -24.23 6.57
C VAL A 450 0.57 -22.82 6.79
N LEU A 451 1.80 -22.77 7.30
CA LEU A 451 2.60 -21.57 7.47
C LEU A 451 3.90 -21.75 6.68
N VAL A 452 4.24 -20.77 5.86
CA VAL A 452 5.56 -20.64 5.24
C VAL A 452 6.17 -19.33 5.70
N PHE A 453 7.45 -19.32 6.04
CA PHE A 453 8.17 -18.15 6.54
C PHE A 453 9.60 -18.16 6.01
N SER A 454 10.26 -16.99 6.02
CA SER A 454 11.69 -16.87 5.73
C SER A 454 12.50 -16.80 7.03
N ASP A 455 13.73 -17.27 6.98
CA ASP A 455 14.63 -17.35 8.14
C ASP A 455 16.08 -17.43 7.67
N ASP A 456 16.98 -16.67 8.30
CA ASP A 456 18.38 -16.51 7.89
C ASP A 456 19.39 -17.23 8.80
N THR A 457 18.95 -18.05 9.77
CA THR A 457 19.83 -18.81 10.70
C THR A 457 20.88 -19.68 10.02
N THR A 458 20.69 -19.98 8.73
CA THR A 458 21.63 -20.76 7.91
C THR A 458 22.74 -19.93 7.26
N GLY A 459 22.80 -18.63 7.54
CA GLY A 459 23.76 -17.66 7.00
C GLY A 459 23.31 -16.98 5.70
N ASN A 460 22.13 -17.34 5.19
CA ASN A 460 21.41 -16.63 4.11
C ASN A 460 19.91 -16.83 4.36
N LEU A 461 19.08 -15.87 3.94
CA LEU A 461 17.62 -15.98 4.03
C LEU A 461 17.11 -17.19 3.21
N GLN A 462 16.35 -18.07 3.86
CA GLN A 462 15.81 -19.31 3.30
C GLN A 462 14.32 -19.48 3.67
N LEU A 463 13.59 -20.30 2.91
CA LEU A 463 12.17 -20.56 3.14
C LEU A 463 11.93 -21.85 3.92
N PHE A 464 11.02 -21.81 4.89
CA PHE A 464 10.66 -22.95 5.75
C PHE A 464 9.14 -23.13 5.78
N GLY A 465 8.71 -24.38 5.96
CA GLY A 465 7.28 -24.75 5.92
C GLY A 465 6.85 -25.55 7.14
N LYS A 466 5.73 -25.14 7.75
CA LYS A 466 5.08 -25.83 8.88
C LYS A 466 3.59 -26.02 8.62
N ILE A 467 3.00 -26.98 9.33
CA ILE A 467 1.57 -27.28 9.31
C ILE A 467 1.06 -27.48 10.72
N PHE A 468 -0.06 -26.83 11.04
CA PHE A 468 -0.77 -26.97 12.30
C PHE A 468 -1.80 -28.09 12.19
N THR A 469 -1.57 -29.18 12.92
CA THR A 469 -2.46 -30.35 12.94
C THR A 469 -2.43 -31.01 14.31
N GLY A 470 -3.58 -31.47 14.79
CA GLY A 470 -3.67 -32.10 16.13
C GLY A 470 -3.30 -31.17 17.30
N GLY A 471 -3.38 -29.84 17.11
CA GLY A 471 -3.08 -28.85 18.15
C GLY A 471 -1.61 -28.46 18.27
N ALA A 472 -0.74 -28.86 17.32
CA ALA A 472 0.67 -28.51 17.31
C ALA A 472 1.18 -28.24 15.89
N TRP A 473 2.26 -27.46 15.81
CA TRP A 473 3.01 -27.22 14.58
C TRP A 473 3.99 -28.37 14.29
N ALA A 474 4.00 -28.85 13.05
CA ALA A 474 4.95 -29.84 12.55
C ALA A 474 5.59 -29.36 11.24
N THR A 475 6.81 -29.82 10.94
CA THR A 475 7.46 -29.52 9.66
C THR A 475 6.66 -30.07 8.48
N LEU A 476 6.49 -29.23 7.45
CA LEU A 476 5.77 -29.60 6.22
C LEU A 476 6.73 -30.23 5.22
N GLY A 477 6.90 -31.55 5.31
CA GLY A 477 7.77 -32.32 4.42
C GLY A 477 9.24 -32.38 4.85
N THR A 478 10.01 -33.23 4.18
CA THR A 478 11.37 -33.60 4.59
C THR A 478 12.44 -32.54 4.34
N GLN A 479 12.22 -31.64 3.38
CA GLN A 479 13.16 -30.58 2.97
C GLN A 479 12.91 -29.25 3.69
N ALA A 480 11.72 -29.07 4.26
CA ALA A 480 11.31 -27.80 4.87
C ALA A 480 12.03 -27.47 6.18
N ALA A 481 12.90 -28.36 6.69
CA ALA A 481 13.74 -28.11 7.86
C ALA A 481 15.12 -27.54 7.51
N THR A 482 15.50 -27.51 6.24
CA THR A 482 16.85 -27.13 5.79
C THR A 482 16.85 -26.00 4.76
N GLY A 483 15.70 -25.38 4.52
CA GLY A 483 15.50 -24.41 3.45
C GLY A 483 14.87 -25.02 2.19
N LEU A 484 13.86 -24.33 1.66
CA LEU A 484 13.11 -24.69 0.45
C LEU A 484 13.52 -23.87 -0.78
N ALA A 485 14.25 -22.77 -0.58
CA ALA A 485 14.63 -21.85 -1.64
C ALA A 485 15.89 -22.33 -2.36
N VAL A 486 16.00 -21.94 -3.63
CA VAL A 486 17.19 -22.15 -4.46
C VAL A 486 17.60 -20.77 -4.98
N GLY A 487 18.89 -20.49 -4.99
CA GLY A 487 19.43 -19.16 -5.28
C GLY A 487 20.05 -18.53 -4.03
N THR A 488 20.58 -17.34 -4.22
CA THR A 488 21.08 -16.46 -3.15
C THR A 488 20.15 -15.27 -3.04
N GLU A 489 20.11 -14.60 -1.89
CA GLU A 489 19.36 -13.34 -1.72
C GLU A 489 17.86 -13.46 -2.07
N LEU A 490 17.17 -14.36 -1.36
CA LEU A 490 15.71 -14.42 -1.33
C LEU A 490 15.18 -13.03 -0.91
N ARG A 491 14.17 -12.49 -1.60
CA ARG A 491 13.57 -11.19 -1.21
C ARG A 491 12.09 -11.30 -0.92
N ASP A 492 11.33 -11.91 -1.84
CA ASP A 492 9.88 -11.95 -1.73
C ASP A 492 9.32 -13.34 -2.11
N PHE A 493 8.15 -13.66 -1.55
CA PHE A 493 7.45 -14.90 -1.88
C PHE A 493 5.94 -14.82 -1.61
N SER A 494 5.20 -15.68 -2.31
CA SER A 494 3.78 -15.92 -2.13
C SER A 494 3.49 -17.42 -2.07
N ILE A 495 2.34 -17.77 -1.49
CA ILE A 495 1.90 -19.16 -1.39
C ILE A 495 0.46 -19.33 -1.86
N ALA A 496 0.15 -20.53 -2.34
CA ALA A 496 -1.21 -20.95 -2.63
C ALA A 496 -1.41 -22.41 -2.22
N ALA A 497 -2.65 -22.76 -1.88
CA ALA A 497 -3.03 -24.12 -1.56
C ALA A 497 -4.22 -24.60 -2.40
N SER A 498 -4.23 -25.89 -2.70
CA SER A 498 -5.38 -26.57 -3.33
C SER A 498 -5.50 -27.99 -2.81
N GLY A 499 -6.57 -28.26 -2.06
CA GLY A 499 -6.69 -29.51 -1.30
C GLY A 499 -5.56 -29.62 -0.28
N ASN A 500 -4.61 -30.52 -0.52
CA ASN A 500 -3.42 -30.71 0.32
C ASN A 500 -2.11 -30.30 -0.39
N LYS A 501 -2.17 -29.84 -1.63
CA LYS A 501 -1.01 -29.27 -2.32
C LYS A 501 -0.76 -27.86 -1.81
N VAL A 502 0.51 -27.48 -1.75
CA VAL A 502 0.96 -26.12 -1.44
C VAL A 502 2.02 -25.74 -2.46
N ALA A 503 1.89 -24.57 -3.08
CA ALA A 503 2.91 -24.00 -3.92
C ALA A 503 3.50 -22.76 -3.25
N ILE A 504 4.80 -22.55 -3.46
CA ILE A 504 5.50 -21.33 -3.08
C ILE A 504 6.13 -20.76 -4.35
N GLY A 505 5.78 -19.52 -4.70
CA GLY A 505 6.50 -18.73 -5.69
C GLY A 505 7.41 -17.75 -4.98
N TYR A 506 8.67 -17.64 -5.37
CA TYR A 506 9.63 -16.76 -4.70
C TYR A 506 10.65 -16.18 -5.69
N SER A 507 11.17 -15.00 -5.38
CA SER A 507 12.26 -14.38 -6.14
C SER A 507 13.60 -14.60 -5.43
N ALA A 508 14.64 -14.91 -6.20
CA ALA A 508 16.00 -15.05 -5.69
C ALA A 508 17.02 -14.77 -6.80
N VAL A 509 18.22 -14.36 -6.42
CA VAL A 509 19.35 -14.27 -7.33
C VAL A 509 19.80 -15.67 -7.72
N GLN A 510 19.88 -15.93 -9.01
CA GLN A 510 20.36 -17.19 -9.54
C GLN A 510 21.83 -17.39 -9.15
N THR A 511 22.14 -18.55 -8.56
CA THR A 511 23.48 -18.85 -8.05
C THR A 511 24.55 -18.68 -9.13
N GLY A 512 25.56 -17.87 -8.81
CA GLY A 512 26.70 -17.59 -9.70
C GLY A 512 26.41 -16.59 -10.81
N THR A 513 25.29 -15.86 -10.74
CA THR A 513 24.95 -14.77 -11.66
C THR A 513 24.43 -13.56 -10.85
N SER A 514 24.15 -12.43 -11.53
CA SER A 514 23.42 -11.28 -11.00
C SER A 514 21.97 -11.25 -11.52
N LEU A 515 21.44 -12.38 -11.98
CA LEU A 515 20.08 -12.44 -12.52
C LEU A 515 19.12 -12.81 -11.41
N ARG A 516 18.15 -11.95 -11.11
CA ARG A 516 17.04 -12.32 -10.22
C ARG A 516 16.00 -13.08 -11.02
N GLN A 517 15.61 -14.25 -10.52
CA GLN A 517 14.65 -15.14 -11.16
C GLN A 517 13.51 -15.45 -10.20
N VAL A 518 12.34 -15.73 -10.76
CA VAL A 518 11.21 -16.30 -10.06
C VAL A 518 11.29 -17.81 -10.13
N TYR A 519 11.16 -18.45 -8.98
CA TYR A 519 11.14 -19.88 -8.79
C TYR A 519 9.78 -20.29 -8.24
N VAL A 520 9.39 -21.52 -8.53
CA VAL A 520 8.18 -22.11 -7.95
C VAL A 520 8.48 -23.53 -7.47
N THR A 521 8.15 -23.81 -6.22
CA THR A 521 8.24 -25.15 -5.63
C THR A 521 6.86 -25.62 -5.16
N GLU A 522 6.53 -26.88 -5.40
CA GLU A 522 5.24 -27.48 -5.01
C GLU A 522 5.45 -28.64 -4.03
N PHE A 523 4.70 -28.60 -2.95
CA PHE A 523 4.56 -29.68 -1.98
C PHE A 523 3.56 -30.72 -2.47
N THR A 524 4.01 -31.97 -2.50
CA THR A 524 3.16 -33.14 -2.68
C THR A 524 3.02 -33.89 -1.35
N PRO A 525 1.79 -34.09 -0.85
CA PRO A 525 1.53 -34.81 0.40
C PRO A 525 2.05 -36.26 0.39
N GLY A 526 2.62 -36.68 1.51
CA GLY A 526 2.95 -38.07 1.81
C GLY A 526 1.87 -38.76 2.66
N GLY A 527 2.21 -39.89 3.28
CA GLY A 527 1.31 -40.58 4.21
C GLY A 527 1.05 -39.81 5.52
N THR A 528 1.98 -38.93 5.90
CA THR A 528 1.85 -37.93 6.96
C THR A 528 2.39 -36.58 6.45
N PRO A 529 2.02 -35.43 7.06
CA PRO A 529 2.47 -34.13 6.59
C PRO A 529 4.00 -33.96 6.54
N SER A 530 4.74 -34.57 7.47
CA SER A 530 6.21 -34.52 7.51
C SER A 530 6.89 -35.42 6.47
N THR A 531 6.17 -36.40 5.91
CA THR A 531 6.69 -37.32 4.88
C THR A 531 6.46 -36.87 3.44
N GLY A 532 5.76 -35.74 3.25
CA GLY A 532 5.59 -35.18 1.91
C GLY A 532 6.89 -34.59 1.35
N THR A 533 6.89 -34.30 0.06
CA THR A 533 8.08 -33.87 -0.68
C THR A 533 7.83 -32.56 -1.41
N TRP A 534 8.81 -31.67 -1.35
CA TRP A 534 8.87 -30.47 -2.17
C TRP A 534 9.64 -30.74 -3.47
N ALA A 535 9.18 -30.15 -4.57
CA ALA A 535 9.85 -30.22 -5.85
C ALA A 535 9.69 -28.90 -6.61
N GLY A 536 10.80 -28.37 -7.12
CA GLY A 536 10.76 -27.23 -8.02
C GLY A 536 10.05 -27.56 -9.33
N LEU A 537 9.29 -26.61 -9.86
CA LEU A 537 8.57 -26.71 -11.12
C LEU A 537 9.30 -25.95 -12.23
N ALA A 538 9.18 -26.47 -13.45
CA ALA A 538 9.45 -25.77 -14.71
C ALA A 538 10.73 -24.90 -14.74
N GLY A 539 11.88 -25.49 -14.44
CA GLY A 539 13.19 -24.79 -14.45
C GLY A 539 13.70 -24.37 -13.07
N SER A 540 12.86 -24.44 -12.04
CA SER A 540 13.26 -24.10 -10.68
C SER A 540 14.31 -25.07 -10.09
N ASN A 541 14.32 -26.34 -10.53
CA ASN A 541 15.35 -27.31 -10.13
C ASN A 541 16.69 -27.13 -10.88
N THR A 542 16.70 -26.41 -12.00
CA THR A 542 17.89 -26.21 -12.85
C THR A 542 18.58 -24.88 -12.59
N GLY A 543 18.11 -24.10 -11.62
CA GLY A 543 18.68 -22.81 -11.21
C GLY A 543 18.21 -21.61 -12.04
N THR A 544 17.53 -21.82 -13.17
CA THR A 544 17.02 -20.72 -14.02
C THR A 544 15.67 -20.16 -13.56
N GLY A 545 15.00 -20.82 -12.62
CA GLY A 545 13.63 -20.48 -12.23
C GLY A 545 12.62 -20.73 -13.36
N VAL A 546 11.36 -20.34 -13.11
CA VAL A 546 10.29 -20.31 -14.10
C VAL A 546 10.41 -19.12 -15.05
N SER A 547 11.02 -18.01 -14.60
CA SER A 547 11.21 -16.80 -15.41
C SER A 547 12.40 -16.88 -16.37
N GLY A 548 13.45 -17.65 -16.06
CA GLY A 548 14.66 -17.72 -16.89
C GLY A 548 14.57 -18.68 -18.07
N GLY A 549 13.42 -19.36 -18.24
CA GLY A 549 13.18 -20.32 -19.31
C GLY A 549 13.02 -19.67 -20.69
N ALA A 550 13.37 -20.39 -21.75
CA ALA A 550 13.31 -19.89 -23.13
C ALA A 550 11.93 -19.38 -23.57
N ALA A 551 10.84 -19.96 -23.04
CA ALA A 551 9.48 -19.53 -23.34
C ALA A 551 9.21 -18.10 -22.87
N VAL A 552 9.69 -17.75 -21.66
CA VAL A 552 9.54 -16.41 -21.08
C VAL A 552 10.40 -15.42 -21.85
N LYS A 553 11.66 -15.73 -22.10
CA LYS A 553 12.56 -14.90 -22.91
C LYS A 553 11.98 -14.58 -24.30
N THR A 554 11.39 -15.59 -24.95
CA THR A 554 10.74 -15.39 -26.25
C THR A 554 9.52 -14.47 -26.15
N ALA A 555 8.72 -14.60 -25.09
CA ALA A 555 7.54 -13.76 -24.88
C ALA A 555 7.89 -12.31 -24.52
N LEU A 556 8.97 -12.12 -23.76
CA LEU A 556 9.47 -10.78 -23.40
C LEU A 556 10.22 -10.11 -24.56
N GLY A 557 10.83 -10.88 -25.45
CA GLY A 557 11.55 -10.35 -26.62
C GLY A 557 12.92 -9.73 -26.29
N LEU A 558 13.36 -9.79 -25.03
CA LEU A 558 14.62 -9.26 -24.49
C LEU A 558 15.14 -10.20 -23.40
N ASP A 559 16.43 -10.10 -23.06
CA ASP A 559 17.01 -10.80 -21.90
C ASP A 559 16.68 -10.00 -20.62
N SER A 560 15.45 -10.15 -20.12
CA SER A 560 15.07 -9.61 -18.81
C SER A 560 15.92 -10.22 -17.71
N THR A 561 16.49 -9.38 -16.85
CA THR A 561 17.50 -9.80 -15.88
C THR A 561 17.03 -9.72 -14.44
N TRP A 562 15.90 -9.05 -14.19
CA TRP A 562 15.33 -8.90 -12.86
C TRP A 562 13.83 -9.23 -12.86
N HIS A 563 13.47 -10.17 -11.98
CA HIS A 563 12.11 -10.68 -11.82
C HIS A 563 11.78 -10.77 -10.35
N ALA A 564 10.67 -10.15 -9.94
CA ALA A 564 10.29 -10.03 -8.54
C ALA A 564 8.77 -10.09 -8.34
N GLN A 565 8.37 -10.06 -7.07
CA GLN A 565 6.98 -10.06 -6.63
C GLN A 565 6.11 -11.18 -7.22
N PRO A 566 6.54 -12.47 -7.27
CA PRO A 566 5.67 -13.57 -7.60
C PRO A 566 4.39 -13.61 -6.78
N SER A 567 3.28 -13.81 -7.49
CA SER A 567 1.99 -14.22 -6.92
C SER A 567 1.56 -15.54 -7.55
N VAL A 568 1.17 -16.52 -6.72
CA VAL A 568 0.75 -17.86 -7.18
C VAL A 568 -0.71 -18.14 -6.83
N ALA A 569 -1.42 -18.86 -7.71
CA ALA A 569 -2.78 -19.31 -7.44
C ALA A 569 -3.10 -20.64 -8.14
N TYR A 570 -3.88 -21.49 -7.47
CA TYR A 570 -4.44 -22.69 -8.11
C TYR A 570 -5.80 -22.40 -8.74
N PHE A 571 -5.98 -22.80 -9.99
CA PHE A 571 -7.27 -22.70 -10.68
C PHE A 571 -7.46 -23.84 -11.68
N GLY A 572 -8.65 -24.44 -11.70
CA GLY A 572 -8.96 -25.53 -12.64
C GLY A 572 -8.00 -26.72 -12.58
N GLY A 573 -7.41 -27.00 -11.40
CA GLY A 573 -6.41 -28.05 -11.20
C GLY A 573 -5.01 -27.73 -11.72
N SER A 574 -4.78 -26.52 -12.22
CA SER A 574 -3.48 -26.01 -12.64
C SER A 574 -2.95 -24.97 -11.66
N LEU A 575 -1.63 -24.80 -11.66
CA LEU A 575 -0.96 -23.73 -10.92
C LEU A 575 -0.63 -22.58 -11.87
N PHE A 576 -0.99 -21.37 -11.47
CA PHE A 576 -0.65 -20.13 -12.16
C PHE A 576 0.35 -19.35 -11.32
N VAL A 577 1.23 -18.62 -12.00
CA VAL A 577 2.16 -17.67 -11.40
C VAL A 577 2.13 -16.38 -12.21
N ALA A 578 2.05 -15.25 -11.52
CA ALA A 578 2.28 -13.92 -12.06
C ALA A 578 3.51 -13.32 -11.39
N TRP A 579 4.26 -12.49 -12.09
CA TRP A 579 5.39 -11.76 -11.52
C TRP A 579 5.67 -10.51 -12.31
N GLN A 580 6.35 -9.57 -11.68
CA GLN A 580 6.86 -8.38 -12.36
C GLN A 580 8.24 -8.72 -12.94
N ALA A 581 8.41 -8.40 -14.21
CA ALA A 581 9.63 -8.60 -14.96
C ALA A 581 10.10 -7.25 -15.49
N TRP A 582 11.34 -6.91 -15.18
CA TRP A 582 12.01 -5.74 -15.70
C TRP A 582 12.87 -6.14 -16.89
N ALA A 583 12.72 -5.36 -17.95
CA ALA A 583 13.62 -5.37 -19.10
C ALA A 583 14.10 -3.94 -19.34
N ASP A 584 15.14 -3.77 -20.15
CA ASP A 584 15.76 -2.51 -20.59
C ASP A 584 14.79 -1.53 -21.33
N GLN A 585 13.48 -1.76 -21.24
CA GLN A 585 12.39 -0.96 -21.82
C GLN A 585 11.25 -0.73 -20.81
N GLY A 586 11.47 -1.00 -19.51
CA GLY A 586 10.52 -0.81 -18.43
C GLY A 586 9.96 -2.10 -17.80
N ALA A 587 9.07 -1.91 -16.81
CA ALA A 587 8.42 -2.98 -16.07
C ALA A 587 7.28 -3.65 -16.85
N THR A 588 7.10 -4.95 -16.63
CA THR A 588 6.04 -5.74 -17.26
C THR A 588 5.46 -6.74 -16.26
N VAL A 589 4.16 -7.03 -16.36
CA VAL A 589 3.56 -8.14 -15.60
C VAL A 589 3.44 -9.34 -16.52
N VAL A 590 4.08 -10.45 -16.14
CA VAL A 590 4.02 -11.72 -16.86
C VAL A 590 3.14 -12.68 -16.09
N THR A 591 2.26 -13.39 -16.79
CA THR A 591 1.53 -14.51 -16.23
C THR A 591 1.87 -15.80 -16.96
N ALA A 592 1.98 -16.89 -16.21
CA ALA A 592 2.20 -18.20 -16.78
C ALA A 592 1.40 -19.28 -16.04
N GLN A 593 1.02 -20.30 -16.81
CA GLN A 593 0.49 -21.54 -16.28
C GLN A 593 1.61 -22.57 -16.22
N LEU A 594 1.75 -23.21 -15.07
CA LEU A 594 2.79 -24.19 -14.79
C LEU A 594 2.27 -25.61 -14.97
N SER A 595 3.14 -26.46 -15.49
CA SER A 595 2.96 -27.90 -15.56
C SER A 595 4.26 -28.59 -15.19
N ALA A 596 4.18 -29.89 -14.87
CA ALA A 596 5.39 -30.70 -14.63
C ALA A 596 6.36 -30.71 -15.83
N GLY A 597 5.89 -30.40 -17.04
CA GLY A 597 6.66 -30.42 -18.28
C GLY A 597 7.19 -29.06 -18.76
N GLY A 598 6.87 -27.94 -18.09
CA GLY A 598 7.34 -26.62 -18.49
C GLY A 598 6.38 -25.46 -18.18
N VAL A 599 6.80 -24.26 -18.58
CA VAL A 599 6.08 -22.98 -18.44
C VAL A 599 5.31 -22.67 -19.72
N THR A 600 4.03 -22.34 -19.60
CA THR A 600 3.23 -21.75 -20.69
C THR A 600 2.90 -20.31 -20.33
N VAL A 601 3.57 -19.35 -20.98
CA VAL A 601 3.24 -17.92 -20.82
C VAL A 601 1.82 -17.69 -21.34
N ARG A 602 1.00 -17.02 -20.52
CA ARG A 602 -0.40 -16.71 -20.83
C ARG A 602 -0.53 -15.28 -21.30
N ASP A 603 -0.04 -14.33 -20.52
CA ASP A 603 -0.10 -12.93 -20.86
C ASP A 603 1.20 -12.21 -20.49
N VAL A 604 1.51 -11.19 -21.27
CA VAL A 604 2.59 -10.24 -21.03
C VAL A 604 1.95 -8.86 -21.11
N ILE A 605 1.77 -8.23 -19.96
CA ILE A 605 1.16 -6.90 -19.84
C ILE A 605 2.31 -5.89 -19.95
N LYS A 606 2.31 -5.21 -21.08
CA LYS A 606 3.23 -4.14 -21.48
C LYS A 606 2.39 -2.94 -21.86
N ASP A 607 2.62 -1.80 -21.25
CA ASP A 607 1.96 -0.54 -21.57
C ASP A 607 2.97 0.62 -21.39
N LEU A 608 2.62 1.85 -21.79
CA LEU A 608 3.40 3.07 -21.57
C LEU A 608 3.33 3.52 -20.09
N SER A 609 3.46 2.56 -19.19
CA SER A 609 3.35 2.63 -17.73
C SER A 609 4.27 1.57 -17.11
N ARG A 610 4.40 1.57 -15.78
CA ARG A 610 5.08 0.56 -14.98
C ARG A 610 4.05 -0.34 -14.29
N PRO A 611 3.58 -1.42 -14.95
CA PRO A 611 2.76 -2.40 -14.29
C PRO A 611 3.58 -3.17 -13.25
N GLY A 612 3.11 -3.22 -12.01
CA GLY A 612 3.78 -3.88 -10.90
C GLY A 612 2.84 -4.43 -9.82
N LEU A 613 3.41 -5.01 -8.77
CA LEU A 613 2.68 -5.61 -7.64
C LEU A 613 1.60 -6.64 -8.07
N PRO A 614 1.87 -7.58 -8.98
CA PRO A 614 0.84 -8.47 -9.48
C PRO A 614 0.29 -9.40 -8.38
N GLN A 615 -1.03 -9.49 -8.26
CA GLN A 615 -1.74 -10.37 -7.33
C GLN A 615 -2.65 -11.34 -8.08
N LEU A 616 -2.49 -12.63 -7.83
CA LEU A 616 -3.37 -13.69 -8.30
C LEU A 616 -4.20 -14.26 -7.16
N ALA A 617 -5.51 -14.39 -7.38
CA ALA A 617 -6.38 -15.08 -6.45
C ALA A 617 -7.50 -15.82 -7.19
N ALA A 618 -7.89 -16.98 -6.66
CA ALA A 618 -8.93 -17.83 -7.22
C ALA A 618 -10.02 -18.11 -6.19
N GLY A 619 -11.27 -18.11 -6.67
CA GLY A 619 -12.44 -18.43 -5.86
C GLY A 619 -13.61 -18.85 -6.74
N GLY A 620 -14.25 -19.96 -6.40
CA GLY A 620 -15.31 -20.55 -7.22
C GLY A 620 -14.83 -20.89 -8.63
N THR A 621 -15.46 -20.29 -9.64
CA THR A 621 -15.10 -20.44 -11.06
C THR A 621 -14.30 -19.27 -11.60
N SER A 622 -13.75 -18.43 -10.73
CA SER A 622 -13.01 -17.22 -11.09
C SER A 622 -11.55 -17.31 -10.68
N LEU A 623 -10.66 -16.88 -11.57
CA LEU A 623 -9.26 -16.56 -11.29
C LEU A 623 -9.03 -15.13 -11.75
N ARG A 624 -8.54 -14.29 -10.83
CA ARG A 624 -8.34 -12.85 -11.04
C ARG A 624 -6.87 -12.50 -10.96
N LEU A 625 -6.46 -11.58 -11.81
CA LEU A 625 -5.17 -10.91 -11.80
C LEU A 625 -5.44 -9.44 -11.53
N VAL A 626 -4.80 -8.90 -10.49
CA VAL A 626 -4.75 -7.46 -10.21
C VAL A 626 -3.31 -7.00 -10.26
N TRP A 627 -3.08 -5.76 -10.69
CA TRP A 627 -1.76 -5.13 -10.64
C TRP A 627 -1.90 -3.61 -10.49
N ALA A 628 -0.87 -2.97 -9.93
CA ALA A 628 -0.73 -1.53 -9.96
C ALA A 628 -0.19 -1.11 -11.32
N ASN A 629 -0.74 -0.04 -11.89
CA ASN A 629 -0.32 0.52 -13.15
C ASN A 629 0.07 1.98 -12.94
N THR A 630 1.36 2.20 -12.76
CA THR A 630 1.94 3.53 -12.53
C THR A 630 2.26 4.19 -13.88
N PRO A 631 1.58 5.29 -14.26
CA PRO A 631 1.92 6.03 -15.49
C PRO A 631 3.35 6.59 -15.43
N LEU A 632 4.01 6.73 -16.58
CA LEU A 632 5.37 7.28 -16.65
C LEU A 632 5.48 8.79 -16.40
N LEU A 633 4.36 9.50 -16.24
CA LEU A 633 4.25 10.94 -15.95
C LEU A 633 3.22 11.16 -14.84
N ASP A 634 3.09 12.40 -14.35
CA ASP A 634 2.15 12.86 -13.33
C ASP A 634 0.67 12.58 -13.62
N ALA A 635 0.33 11.32 -13.45
CA ALA A 635 -1.00 10.81 -13.34
C ALA A 635 -1.00 9.82 -12.18
N ALA A 636 -2.07 9.92 -11.39
CA ALA A 636 -2.44 8.94 -10.39
C ALA A 636 -2.22 7.51 -10.87
N SER A 637 -1.52 6.71 -10.08
CA SER A 637 -1.45 5.27 -10.30
C SER A 637 -2.85 4.68 -10.33
N SER A 638 -3.02 3.59 -11.07
CA SER A 638 -4.32 2.96 -11.23
C SER A 638 -4.23 1.48 -10.94
N LEU A 639 -5.19 0.96 -10.19
CA LEU A 639 -5.28 -0.47 -9.91
C LEU A 639 -6.09 -1.14 -11.01
N TYR A 640 -5.54 -2.13 -11.70
CA TYR A 640 -6.21 -2.81 -12.82
C TYR A 640 -6.55 -4.25 -12.50
N GLU A 641 -7.58 -4.78 -13.17
CA GLU A 641 -8.02 -6.16 -13.03
C GLU A 641 -8.26 -6.81 -14.39
N ARG A 642 -7.85 -8.07 -14.51
CA ARG A 642 -8.32 -9.00 -15.55
C ARG A 642 -8.73 -10.33 -14.94
N GLN A 643 -9.65 -11.03 -15.61
CA GLN A 643 -10.12 -12.36 -15.24
C GLN A 643 -9.66 -13.39 -16.27
N TRP A 644 -9.26 -14.56 -15.78
CA TRP A 644 -8.92 -15.70 -16.63
C TRP A 644 -10.12 -16.19 -17.44
N ASN A 645 -9.97 -16.26 -18.76
CA ASN A 645 -10.92 -16.88 -19.67
C ASN A 645 -10.37 -18.23 -20.15
N ALA A 646 -10.98 -19.32 -19.69
CA ALA A 646 -10.53 -20.67 -20.05
C ALA A 646 -10.70 -21.00 -21.55
N THR A 647 -11.53 -20.27 -22.28
CA THR A 647 -11.77 -20.48 -23.71
C THR A 647 -10.66 -19.88 -24.57
N THR A 648 -10.30 -18.63 -24.28
CA THR A 648 -9.23 -17.93 -25.00
C THR A 648 -7.85 -18.26 -24.42
N GLN A 649 -7.82 -18.75 -23.18
CA GLN A 649 -6.60 -19.02 -22.41
C GLN A 649 -5.77 -17.77 -22.12
N HIS A 650 -6.45 -16.64 -21.91
CA HIS A 650 -5.87 -15.34 -21.59
C HIS A 650 -6.61 -14.70 -20.41
N PHE A 651 -5.92 -13.80 -19.71
CA PHE A 651 -6.53 -12.86 -18.78
C PHE A 651 -7.14 -11.70 -19.58
N GLU A 652 -8.45 -11.52 -19.44
CA GLU A 652 -9.25 -10.54 -20.19
C GLU A 652 -9.92 -9.56 -19.24
N GLU A 653 -10.19 -8.34 -19.70
CA GLU A 653 -11.01 -7.40 -18.93
C GLU A 653 -12.42 -8.00 -18.73
N VAL A 654 -12.97 -7.85 -17.52
CA VAL A 654 -14.34 -8.34 -17.25
C VAL A 654 -15.36 -7.52 -18.02
N LEU A 655 -15.14 -6.20 -18.12
CA LEU A 655 -15.86 -5.28 -19.00
C LEU A 655 -14.86 -4.41 -19.78
N PRO A 656 -15.17 -4.01 -21.03
CA PRO A 656 -14.24 -3.24 -21.85
C PRO A 656 -13.83 -1.90 -21.23
N GLY A 657 -12.53 -1.58 -21.28
CA GLY A 657 -11.96 -0.31 -20.81
C GLY A 657 -11.58 -0.28 -19.34
N GLN A 658 -11.65 -1.41 -18.64
CA GLN A 658 -11.35 -1.51 -17.21
C GLN A 658 -9.86 -1.52 -16.88
N ALA A 659 -8.99 -1.82 -17.84
CA ALA A 659 -7.55 -1.85 -17.67
C ALA A 659 -6.88 -1.32 -18.94
N SER A 660 -7.35 -0.17 -19.43
CA SER A 660 -6.96 0.39 -20.73
C SER A 660 -6.36 1.79 -20.68
N GLY A 661 -6.27 2.43 -19.51
CA GLY A 661 -5.67 3.78 -19.35
C GLY A 661 -6.38 4.92 -20.10
N ILE A 662 -7.53 4.66 -20.72
CA ILE A 662 -8.26 5.62 -21.56
C ILE A 662 -9.59 5.97 -20.89
N GLY A 663 -9.64 7.16 -20.29
CA GLY A 663 -10.84 7.75 -19.67
C GLY A 663 -10.71 7.93 -18.16
N ALA A 664 -11.29 9.02 -17.63
CA ALA A 664 -11.44 9.21 -16.19
C ALA A 664 -12.30 8.08 -15.62
N GLY A 665 -11.72 7.20 -14.82
CA GLY A 665 -12.38 6.01 -14.23
C GLY A 665 -12.11 4.66 -14.91
N SER A 666 -11.03 4.52 -15.70
CA SER A 666 -10.45 3.19 -15.99
C SER A 666 -9.82 2.62 -14.73
N GLY A 667 -9.98 1.31 -14.48
CA GLY A 667 -9.44 0.63 -13.29
C GLY A 667 -10.43 0.34 -12.18
N ILE A 668 -9.90 -0.26 -11.11
CA ILE A 668 -10.52 -0.50 -9.81
C ILE A 668 -10.57 0.80 -9.01
N SER A 669 -9.48 1.57 -9.04
CA SER A 669 -9.35 2.90 -8.45
C SER A 669 -8.21 3.67 -9.12
N GLN A 670 -8.36 4.99 -9.23
CA GLN A 670 -7.24 5.91 -9.31
C GLN A 670 -6.75 6.13 -7.88
N THR A 671 -5.48 5.91 -7.62
CA THR A 671 -4.83 6.13 -6.32
C THR A 671 -4.35 7.57 -6.26
N GLY A 672 -4.37 8.20 -5.08
CA GLY A 672 -3.90 9.58 -4.99
C GLY A 672 -2.36 9.69 -5.07
N GLY A 673 -1.66 8.59 -4.77
CA GLY A 673 -0.21 8.41 -4.91
C GLY A 673 0.13 7.05 -5.51
N GLU A 674 1.33 6.53 -5.27
CA GLU A 674 1.74 5.19 -5.71
C GLU A 674 1.32 4.12 -4.68
N PRO A 675 0.57 3.07 -5.10
CA PRO A 675 0.21 2.00 -4.19
C PRO A 675 1.47 1.19 -3.84
N GLN A 676 1.87 1.24 -2.58
CA GLN A 676 3.10 0.56 -2.13
C GLN A 676 2.92 -0.96 -2.07
N GLN A 677 1.72 -1.44 -1.72
CA GLN A 677 1.44 -2.85 -1.49
C GLN A 677 -0.01 -3.20 -1.84
N LEU A 678 -0.22 -4.43 -2.33
CA LEU A 678 -1.53 -4.95 -2.77
C LEU A 678 -1.82 -6.33 -2.17
N ALA A 679 -3.06 -6.55 -1.76
CA ALA A 679 -3.56 -7.86 -1.36
C ALA A 679 -4.93 -8.17 -1.97
N LEU A 680 -5.06 -9.35 -2.56
CA LEU A 680 -6.26 -9.80 -3.27
C LEU A 680 -6.81 -11.10 -2.69
N ALA A 681 -8.12 -11.13 -2.46
CA ALA A 681 -8.86 -12.35 -2.17
C ALA A 681 -10.08 -12.48 -3.09
N VAL A 682 -10.46 -13.72 -3.43
CA VAL A 682 -11.66 -14.00 -4.24
C VAL A 682 -12.50 -15.02 -3.50
N ASP A 683 -13.77 -14.70 -3.26
CA ASP A 683 -14.68 -15.60 -2.56
C ASP A 683 -15.17 -16.76 -3.45
N SER A 684 -15.91 -17.71 -2.86
CA SER A 684 -16.44 -18.86 -3.59
C SER A 684 -17.47 -18.52 -4.69
N SER A 685 -18.01 -17.30 -4.70
CA SER A 685 -18.90 -16.81 -5.76
C SER A 685 -18.14 -16.15 -6.92
N GLY A 686 -16.82 -15.95 -6.75
CA GLY A 686 -15.98 -15.24 -7.71
C GLY A 686 -15.93 -13.73 -7.50
N LYS A 687 -16.41 -13.22 -6.36
CA LYS A 687 -16.33 -11.79 -6.00
C LYS A 687 -14.94 -11.50 -5.44
N ALA A 688 -14.27 -10.51 -6.02
CA ALA A 688 -12.94 -10.08 -5.58
C ALA A 688 -13.02 -9.01 -4.48
N VAL A 689 -12.05 -9.04 -3.58
CA VAL A 689 -11.78 -8.01 -2.56
C VAL A 689 -10.30 -7.65 -2.67
N LEU A 690 -10.03 -6.37 -2.85
CA LEU A 690 -8.70 -5.80 -2.97
C LEU A 690 -8.47 -4.85 -1.81
N ALA A 691 -7.33 -4.97 -1.15
CA ALA A 691 -6.82 -3.95 -0.25
C ALA A 691 -5.46 -3.43 -0.74
N TRP A 692 -5.18 -2.17 -0.46
CA TRP A 692 -3.90 -1.54 -0.78
C TRP A 692 -3.54 -0.47 0.24
N ALA A 693 -2.25 -0.19 0.37
CA ALA A 693 -1.74 0.98 1.09
C ALA A 693 -1.49 2.11 0.08
N ASP A 694 -1.86 3.34 0.41
CA ASP A 694 -1.75 4.54 -0.44
C ASP A 694 -1.23 5.72 0.38
N THR A 695 -0.27 6.49 -0.13
CA THR A 695 0.41 7.60 0.57
C THR A 695 -0.20 8.98 0.32
N SER A 696 -1.28 9.07 -0.46
CA SER A 696 -1.87 10.34 -0.95
C SER A 696 -2.33 11.39 0.06
N VAL A 697 -2.20 11.13 1.37
CA VAL A 697 -2.54 12.05 2.47
C VAL A 697 -1.36 12.45 3.33
N GLY A 698 -0.13 12.12 2.92
CA GLY A 698 1.08 12.32 3.73
C GLY A 698 1.31 11.24 4.79
N SER A 699 0.45 10.21 4.87
CA SER A 699 0.70 8.98 5.64
C SER A 699 0.07 7.78 4.92
N PRO A 700 0.71 6.59 4.92
CA PRO A 700 0.16 5.40 4.29
C PRO A 700 -1.19 4.99 4.91
N GLU A 701 -2.22 4.82 4.09
CA GLU A 701 -3.58 4.45 4.51
C GLU A 701 -4.08 3.16 3.86
N ILE A 702 -4.80 2.33 4.61
CA ILE A 702 -5.33 1.06 4.10
C ILE A 702 -6.69 1.24 3.45
N LEU A 703 -6.73 1.17 2.12
CA LEU A 703 -7.98 1.21 1.36
C LEU A 703 -8.43 -0.20 0.98
N VAL A 704 -9.75 -0.38 0.86
CA VAL A 704 -10.36 -1.67 0.51
C VAL A 704 -11.54 -1.48 -0.44
N ARG A 705 -11.52 -2.17 -1.58
CA ARG A 705 -12.64 -2.25 -2.52
C ARG A 705 -13.08 -3.68 -2.73
N ALA A 706 -14.35 -3.86 -3.07
CA ALA A 706 -14.85 -5.17 -3.50
C ALA A 706 -15.70 -5.06 -4.76
N ASP A 707 -15.65 -6.12 -5.56
CA ASP A 707 -16.56 -6.30 -6.69
C ASP A 707 -18.00 -6.31 -6.17
N ALA A 708 -18.87 -5.39 -6.59
CA ALA A 708 -20.21 -5.22 -6.03
C ALA A 708 -21.06 -6.48 -6.26
N ALA A 709 -21.01 -7.04 -7.47
CA ALA A 709 -21.65 -8.30 -7.84
C ALA A 709 -20.90 -8.94 -9.01
N PRO A 710 -20.76 -10.28 -9.04
CA PRO A 710 -20.22 -10.97 -10.21
C PRO A 710 -21.04 -10.64 -11.46
N VAL A 711 -20.35 -10.35 -12.56
CA VAL A 711 -21.00 -10.13 -13.86
C VAL A 711 -21.62 -11.47 -14.33
N SER A 712 -22.95 -11.52 -14.40
CA SER A 712 -23.71 -12.72 -14.77
C SER A 712 -23.91 -12.84 -16.28
N ARG A 713 -24.41 -11.78 -16.90
CA ARG A 713 -24.69 -11.70 -18.35
C ARG A 713 -24.28 -10.35 -18.89
N VAL A 714 -23.60 -10.35 -20.03
CA VAL A 714 -23.19 -9.15 -20.74
C VAL A 714 -23.98 -9.02 -22.04
N PHE A 715 -24.60 -7.86 -22.24
CA PHE A 715 -25.31 -7.51 -23.46
C PHE A 715 -24.59 -6.33 -24.14
N ASN A 716 -24.26 -6.46 -25.41
CA ASN A 716 -23.57 -5.40 -26.15
C ASN A 716 -24.56 -4.52 -26.90
N ALA A 717 -24.71 -3.28 -26.45
CA ALA A 717 -25.46 -2.25 -27.15
C ALA A 717 -24.62 -1.68 -28.31
N THR A 718 -25.14 -1.85 -29.52
CA THR A 718 -24.51 -1.42 -30.78
C THR A 718 -25.54 -0.64 -31.62
N SER A 719 -25.20 -0.26 -32.85
CA SER A 719 -26.18 0.41 -33.72
C SER A 719 -27.38 -0.48 -34.10
N GLY A 720 -27.22 -1.81 -34.07
CA GLY A 720 -28.27 -2.78 -34.40
C GLY A 720 -29.13 -3.23 -33.21
N ALA A 721 -28.65 -3.06 -31.99
CA ALA A 721 -29.37 -3.35 -30.75
C ALA A 721 -29.07 -2.22 -29.76
N THR A 722 -29.98 -1.26 -29.66
CA THR A 722 -29.81 -0.10 -28.77
C THR A 722 -29.97 -0.51 -27.31
N VAL A 723 -29.45 0.32 -26.40
CA VAL A 723 -29.65 0.14 -24.94
C VAL A 723 -31.14 -0.04 -24.61
N GLN A 724 -32.01 0.83 -25.15
CA GLN A 724 -33.46 0.71 -24.92
C GLN A 724 -34.04 -0.61 -25.44
N SER A 725 -33.64 -1.07 -26.63
CA SER A 725 -34.17 -2.32 -27.18
C SER A 725 -33.77 -3.55 -26.35
N ILE A 726 -32.62 -3.49 -25.67
CA ILE A 726 -32.17 -4.55 -24.75
C ILE A 726 -33.00 -4.47 -23.47
N LEU A 727 -33.13 -3.29 -22.86
CA LEU A 727 -33.99 -3.07 -21.68
C LEU A 727 -35.43 -3.55 -21.93
N ASP A 728 -36.00 -3.29 -23.11
CA ASP A 728 -37.37 -3.69 -23.44
C ASP A 728 -37.54 -5.20 -23.69
N SER A 729 -36.49 -5.87 -24.16
CA SER A 729 -36.57 -7.27 -24.62
C SER A 729 -36.06 -8.30 -23.62
N GLN A 730 -35.28 -7.87 -22.63
CA GLN A 730 -34.68 -8.73 -21.63
C GLN A 730 -35.33 -8.50 -20.26
N THR A 731 -35.27 -9.52 -19.40
CA THR A 731 -35.52 -9.33 -17.96
C THR A 731 -34.17 -9.25 -17.30
N LEU A 732 -33.83 -8.06 -16.81
CA LEU A 732 -32.50 -7.75 -16.28
C LEU A 732 -32.56 -7.58 -14.75
N GLY A 733 -31.46 -7.89 -14.08
CA GLY A 733 -31.34 -7.75 -12.65
C GLY A 733 -29.90 -7.48 -12.20
N ALA A 734 -29.65 -7.62 -10.90
CA ALA A 734 -28.31 -7.52 -10.33
C ALA A 734 -27.33 -8.50 -11.00
N GLY A 735 -26.16 -7.99 -11.38
CA GLY A 735 -25.11 -8.73 -12.10
C GLY A 735 -25.24 -8.68 -13.63
N ASP A 736 -26.39 -8.31 -14.18
CA ASP A 736 -26.53 -8.13 -15.63
C ASP A 736 -25.97 -6.77 -16.05
N VAL A 737 -25.20 -6.77 -17.15
CA VAL A 737 -24.51 -5.60 -17.67
C VAL A 737 -24.90 -5.34 -19.11
N ILE A 738 -25.25 -4.08 -19.42
CA ILE A 738 -25.34 -3.58 -20.80
C ILE A 738 -24.10 -2.76 -21.09
N VAL A 739 -23.23 -3.26 -21.99
CA VAL A 739 -22.06 -2.54 -22.48
C VAL A 739 -22.47 -1.64 -23.64
N VAL A 740 -22.29 -0.34 -23.47
CA VAL A 740 -22.57 0.71 -24.45
C VAL A 740 -21.35 0.90 -25.32
N SER A 741 -21.48 0.62 -26.62
CA SER A 741 -20.44 0.85 -27.61
C SER A 741 -20.84 1.92 -28.61
N GLY A 742 -19.88 2.80 -28.95
CA GLY A 742 -20.10 3.91 -29.88
C GLY A 742 -21.14 4.91 -29.39
N SER A 743 -21.80 5.60 -30.34
CA SER A 743 -22.85 6.58 -30.04
C SER A 743 -24.23 5.91 -29.96
N GLN A 744 -24.91 6.06 -28.83
CA GLN A 744 -26.27 5.58 -28.60
C GLN A 744 -27.27 6.73 -28.36
N GLY A 745 -28.55 6.45 -28.56
CA GLY A 745 -29.65 7.34 -28.19
C GLY A 745 -29.96 7.28 -26.69
N GLY A 746 -30.91 8.12 -26.25
CA GLY A 746 -31.41 8.09 -24.87
C GLY A 746 -32.19 6.82 -24.54
N PHE A 747 -32.32 6.51 -23.25
CA PHE A 747 -33.01 5.32 -22.76
C PHE A 747 -33.65 5.54 -21.38
N THR A 748 -34.62 4.71 -21.04
CA THR A 748 -35.28 4.67 -19.72
C THR A 748 -35.11 3.28 -19.12
N VAL A 749 -34.47 3.21 -17.97
CA VAL A 749 -34.40 1.97 -17.17
C VAL A 749 -35.65 1.89 -16.33
N SER A 750 -36.46 0.86 -16.55
CA SER A 750 -37.75 0.70 -15.90
C SER A 750 -37.61 0.05 -14.51
N ALA A 751 -38.69 0.05 -13.73
CA ALA A 751 -38.71 -0.62 -12.42
C ALA A 751 -38.49 -2.15 -12.51
N THR A 752 -38.73 -2.78 -13.67
CA THR A 752 -38.53 -4.22 -13.85
C THR A 752 -37.06 -4.60 -14.07
N ASP A 753 -36.20 -3.63 -14.32
CA ASP A 753 -34.76 -3.81 -14.60
C ASP A 753 -33.90 -3.36 -13.41
N ALA A 754 -34.44 -3.49 -12.19
CA ALA A 754 -33.75 -3.09 -10.96
C ALA A 754 -32.45 -3.88 -10.77
N GLY A 755 -31.35 -3.18 -10.45
CA GLY A 755 -30.03 -3.77 -10.26
C GLY A 755 -29.15 -3.88 -11.51
N VAL A 756 -29.67 -3.55 -12.71
CA VAL A 756 -28.86 -3.62 -13.94
C VAL A 756 -27.72 -2.59 -13.92
N THR A 757 -26.57 -2.96 -14.48
CA THR A 757 -25.46 -2.04 -14.73
C THR A 757 -25.41 -1.64 -16.20
N ILE A 758 -25.30 -0.33 -16.46
CA ILE A 758 -25.03 0.23 -17.79
C ILE A 758 -23.59 0.71 -17.80
N TRP A 759 -22.77 0.09 -18.63
CA TRP A 759 -21.33 0.30 -18.68
C TRP A 759 -20.92 0.95 -19.99
N GLY A 760 -20.20 2.07 -19.96
CA GLY A 760 -19.62 2.64 -21.16
C GLY A 760 -18.31 1.98 -21.57
N ALA A 761 -18.24 1.42 -22.78
CA ALA A 761 -16.97 1.03 -23.37
C ALA A 761 -16.16 2.29 -23.77
N PRO A 762 -14.84 2.20 -23.94
CA PRO A 762 -14.00 3.30 -24.40
C PRO A 762 -14.56 3.95 -25.69
N GLY A 763 -14.65 5.28 -25.68
CA GLY A 763 -15.20 6.06 -26.79
C GLY A 763 -16.74 5.99 -26.94
N SER A 764 -17.45 5.38 -26.00
CA SER A 764 -18.92 5.39 -25.99
C SER A 764 -19.48 6.78 -25.67
N SER A 765 -20.67 7.06 -26.18
CA SER A 765 -21.41 8.29 -25.87
C SER A 765 -22.91 8.08 -25.97
N ILE A 766 -23.66 8.82 -25.16
CA ILE A 766 -25.12 8.84 -25.19
C ILE A 766 -25.57 10.26 -25.55
N THR A 767 -26.37 10.37 -26.60
CA THR A 767 -26.79 11.66 -27.16
C THR A 767 -28.20 12.10 -26.76
N GLY A 768 -29.01 11.19 -26.22
CA GLY A 768 -30.38 11.45 -25.78
C GLY A 768 -30.56 11.34 -24.25
N ALA A 769 -31.69 11.82 -23.75
CA ALA A 769 -31.98 11.83 -22.32
C ALA A 769 -32.01 10.43 -21.71
N VAL A 770 -31.51 10.29 -20.48
CA VAL A 770 -31.51 9.05 -19.71
C VAL A 770 -32.37 9.22 -18.47
N THR A 771 -33.25 8.24 -18.21
CA THR A 771 -34.11 8.21 -17.03
C THR A 771 -33.96 6.88 -16.28
N ILE A 772 -33.71 6.95 -14.98
CA ILE A 772 -33.59 5.78 -14.09
C ILE A 772 -34.82 5.72 -13.19
N ASN A 773 -35.69 4.74 -13.46
CA ASN A 773 -36.85 4.41 -12.62
C ASN A 773 -36.69 3.05 -11.90
N GLY A 774 -35.63 2.30 -12.20
CA GLY A 774 -35.28 1.05 -11.51
C GLY A 774 -34.42 1.29 -10.28
N ALA A 775 -34.70 0.55 -9.20
CA ALA A 775 -33.89 0.62 -7.99
C ALA A 775 -32.51 -0.02 -8.21
N ASN A 776 -31.48 0.46 -7.52
CA ASN A 776 -30.11 -0.07 -7.52
C ASN A 776 -29.46 -0.18 -8.92
N VAL A 777 -29.91 0.65 -9.87
CA VAL A 777 -29.31 0.71 -11.22
C VAL A 777 -27.97 1.43 -11.13
N THR A 778 -26.95 0.89 -11.79
CA THR A 778 -25.61 1.52 -11.86
C THR A 778 -25.34 2.05 -13.27
N LEU A 779 -24.94 3.32 -13.38
CA LEU A 779 -24.35 3.90 -14.58
C LEU A 779 -22.87 4.13 -14.33
N GLN A 780 -22.00 3.58 -15.17
CA GLN A 780 -20.55 3.73 -15.00
C GLN A 780 -19.80 3.92 -16.30
N ASN A 781 -18.75 4.75 -16.28
CA ASN A 781 -17.84 5.01 -17.39
C ASN A 781 -18.54 5.56 -18.65
N LEU A 782 -19.57 6.39 -18.48
CA LEU A 782 -20.38 6.91 -19.59
C LEU A 782 -20.06 8.37 -19.92
N LYS A 783 -20.26 8.73 -21.20
CA LYS A 783 -20.29 10.12 -21.66
C LYS A 783 -21.70 10.51 -22.10
N LEU A 784 -22.43 11.16 -21.20
CA LEU A 784 -23.81 11.59 -21.42
C LEU A 784 -23.85 13.05 -21.90
N GLN A 785 -24.34 13.27 -23.11
CA GLN A 785 -24.44 14.61 -23.71
C GLN A 785 -25.81 15.27 -23.53
N ALA A 786 -26.67 14.67 -22.72
CA ALA A 786 -28.06 15.06 -22.51
C ALA A 786 -28.45 14.95 -21.02
N THR A 787 -29.73 15.22 -20.72
CA THR A 787 -30.25 15.19 -19.35
C THR A 787 -30.21 13.78 -18.74
N LEU A 788 -29.75 13.68 -17.50
CA LEU A 788 -29.88 12.52 -16.63
C LEU A 788 -30.98 12.78 -15.59
N THR A 789 -31.96 11.89 -15.49
CA THR A 789 -32.99 11.94 -14.44
C THR A 789 -32.96 10.67 -13.61
N ILE A 790 -32.83 10.82 -12.29
CA ILE A 790 -32.84 9.74 -11.31
C ILE A 790 -34.11 9.87 -10.48
N ALA A 791 -34.92 8.81 -10.45
CA ALA A 791 -36.24 8.80 -9.81
C ALA A 791 -36.49 7.53 -8.97
N ALA A 792 -35.44 6.80 -8.61
CA ALA A 792 -35.53 5.51 -7.91
C ALA A 792 -34.47 5.38 -6.81
N ASP A 793 -34.71 4.45 -5.89
CA ASP A 793 -33.85 4.20 -4.73
C ASP A 793 -32.53 3.54 -5.15
N GLY A 794 -31.44 3.91 -4.48
CA GLY A 794 -30.14 3.23 -4.57
C GLY A 794 -29.43 3.36 -5.92
N ALA A 795 -29.89 4.24 -6.82
CA ALA A 795 -29.24 4.44 -8.11
C ALA A 795 -27.80 4.95 -7.93
N GLY A 796 -26.84 4.28 -8.58
CA GLY A 796 -25.44 4.62 -8.59
C GLY A 796 -25.01 5.25 -9.92
N VAL A 797 -24.24 6.33 -9.86
CA VAL A 797 -23.60 6.95 -11.02
C VAL A 797 -22.14 7.18 -10.65
N SER A 798 -21.24 6.53 -11.36
CA SER A 798 -19.81 6.72 -11.15
C SER A 798 -19.04 6.92 -12.42
N ASP A 799 -17.91 7.62 -12.33
CA ASP A 799 -16.94 7.78 -13.43
C ASP A 799 -17.60 8.26 -14.73
N THR A 800 -18.66 9.07 -14.61
CA THR A 800 -19.53 9.43 -15.72
C THR A 800 -19.46 10.93 -15.95
N SER A 801 -19.30 11.32 -17.21
CA SER A 801 -19.37 12.73 -17.60
C SER A 801 -20.78 13.05 -18.10
N VAL A 802 -21.41 14.09 -17.55
CA VAL A 802 -22.74 14.55 -17.97
C VAL A 802 -22.70 16.03 -18.32
N SER A 803 -22.96 16.35 -19.60
CA SER A 803 -23.04 17.74 -20.05
C SER A 803 -24.44 18.33 -20.05
N GLY A 804 -25.48 17.50 -19.93
CA GLY A 804 -26.85 17.95 -19.68
C GLY A 804 -27.14 18.15 -18.19
N ALA A 805 -28.38 18.56 -17.87
CA ALA A 805 -28.80 18.66 -16.47
C ALA A 805 -28.88 17.28 -15.80
N VAL A 806 -28.49 17.22 -14.52
CA VAL A 806 -28.65 16.03 -13.67
C VAL A 806 -29.74 16.31 -12.65
N ASN A 807 -30.82 15.53 -12.66
CA ASN A 807 -31.98 15.75 -11.81
C ASN A 807 -32.25 14.52 -10.93
N LEU A 808 -32.05 14.66 -9.63
CA LEU A 808 -32.51 13.70 -8.63
C LEU A 808 -33.90 14.15 -8.19
N THR A 809 -34.92 13.41 -8.63
CA THR A 809 -36.33 13.84 -8.52
C THR A 809 -37.09 13.14 -7.40
N ALA A 810 -36.69 11.90 -7.07
CA ALA A 810 -37.26 11.09 -6.00
C ALA A 810 -36.30 9.94 -5.65
N GLY A 811 -36.51 9.33 -4.48
CA GLY A 811 -35.83 8.10 -4.06
C GLY A 811 -34.89 8.31 -2.89
N GLN A 812 -34.42 7.19 -2.33
CA GLN A 812 -33.49 7.16 -1.21
C GLN A 812 -32.14 6.58 -1.61
N GLY A 813 -31.05 7.14 -1.07
CA GLY A 813 -29.73 6.50 -1.19
C GLY A 813 -29.10 6.56 -2.57
N ALA A 814 -29.44 7.56 -3.39
CA ALA A 814 -28.75 7.78 -4.67
C ALA A 814 -27.27 8.13 -4.44
N LYS A 815 -26.37 7.54 -5.22
CA LYS A 815 -24.91 7.67 -5.04
C LYS A 815 -24.29 8.20 -6.32
N LEU A 816 -23.68 9.38 -6.26
CA LEU A 816 -22.96 9.99 -7.36
C LEU A 816 -21.50 10.14 -6.91
N PHE A 817 -20.60 9.40 -7.53
CA PHE A 817 -19.19 9.31 -7.11
C PHE A 817 -18.23 9.54 -8.29
N GLY A 818 -17.20 10.38 -8.15
CA GLY A 818 -16.14 10.48 -9.18
C GLY A 818 -16.59 11.02 -10.54
N ASN A 819 -17.69 11.77 -10.60
CA ASN A 819 -18.28 12.20 -11.88
C ASN A 819 -17.84 13.61 -12.30
N THR A 820 -18.03 13.92 -13.59
CA THR A 820 -17.86 15.29 -14.10
C THR A 820 -19.19 15.81 -14.65
N PHE A 821 -19.77 16.79 -13.98
CA PHE A 821 -21.04 17.43 -14.36
C PHE A 821 -20.80 18.85 -14.84
N THR A 822 -20.94 19.06 -16.15
CA THR A 822 -20.86 20.40 -16.76
C THR A 822 -22.24 21.02 -16.98
N GLY A 823 -23.32 20.25 -16.80
CA GLY A 823 -24.67 20.79 -16.60
C GLY A 823 -24.99 21.06 -15.13
N GLY A 824 -26.15 21.68 -14.86
CA GLY A 824 -26.61 21.91 -13.49
C GLY A 824 -27.11 20.63 -12.82
N VAL A 825 -26.78 20.45 -11.54
CA VAL A 825 -27.30 19.35 -10.70
C VAL A 825 -28.44 19.87 -9.85
N SER A 826 -29.59 19.20 -9.86
CA SER A 826 -30.74 19.52 -9.02
C SER A 826 -31.18 18.32 -8.18
N ILE A 827 -31.43 18.56 -6.90
CA ILE A 827 -31.88 17.57 -5.92
C ILE A 827 -33.21 18.07 -5.34
N ALA A 828 -34.28 17.34 -5.61
CA ALA A 828 -35.63 17.69 -5.20
C ALA A 828 -35.94 17.28 -3.75
N ALA A 829 -36.97 17.89 -3.17
CA ALA A 829 -37.43 17.66 -1.79
C ALA A 829 -37.79 16.21 -1.46
N GLY A 830 -38.14 15.42 -2.48
CA GLY A 830 -38.47 14.00 -2.32
C GLY A 830 -37.26 13.08 -2.18
N VAL A 831 -36.03 13.59 -2.28
CA VAL A 831 -34.79 12.81 -2.21
C VAL A 831 -34.31 12.72 -0.76
N GLN A 832 -33.92 11.50 -0.34
CA GLN A 832 -33.38 11.26 1.00
C GLN A 832 -32.04 10.53 0.92
N ASN A 833 -31.11 10.85 1.83
CA ASN A 833 -29.86 10.10 2.00
C ASN A 833 -29.02 9.97 0.72
N ALA A 834 -29.10 10.95 -0.19
CA ALA A 834 -28.25 10.95 -1.38
C ALA A 834 -26.81 11.31 -1.01
N SER A 835 -25.84 10.73 -1.70
CA SER A 835 -24.42 10.99 -1.49
C SER A 835 -23.79 11.47 -2.79
N LEU A 836 -23.19 12.67 -2.77
CA LEU A 836 -22.49 13.26 -3.89
C LEU A 836 -21.02 13.51 -3.48
N ARG A 837 -20.12 12.57 -3.80
CA ARG A 837 -18.70 12.67 -3.42
C ARG A 837 -17.76 12.65 -4.62
N PHE A 838 -16.64 13.38 -4.53
CA PHE A 838 -15.60 13.47 -5.57
C PHE A 838 -16.14 13.81 -6.96
N ASN A 839 -17.19 14.65 -7.04
CA ASN A 839 -17.75 15.08 -8.32
C ASN A 839 -17.25 16.48 -8.66
N THR A 840 -16.80 16.66 -9.90
CA THR A 840 -16.52 17.98 -10.46
C THR A 840 -17.80 18.58 -11.01
N ILE A 841 -18.32 19.64 -10.38
CA ILE A 841 -19.55 20.32 -10.82
C ILE A 841 -19.21 21.73 -11.31
N SER A 842 -19.28 21.94 -12.63
CA SER A 842 -18.91 23.21 -13.27
C SER A 842 -20.07 23.85 -14.05
N GLY A 843 -21.29 23.31 -13.92
CA GLY A 843 -22.47 23.84 -14.60
C GLY A 843 -22.94 25.21 -14.07
N PRO A 844 -23.74 25.95 -14.87
CA PRO A 844 -24.12 27.34 -14.58
C PRO A 844 -24.98 27.54 -13.32
N ILE A 845 -25.60 26.47 -12.80
CA ILE A 845 -26.36 26.49 -11.54
C ILE A 845 -25.54 25.87 -10.40
N GLY A 846 -24.42 25.18 -10.71
CA GLY A 846 -23.69 24.35 -9.77
C GLY A 846 -24.58 23.23 -9.23
N LEU A 847 -24.99 23.38 -7.97
CA LEU A 847 -25.86 22.45 -7.24
C LEU A 847 -27.08 23.20 -6.68
N LEU A 848 -28.29 22.74 -7.02
CA LEU A 848 -29.54 23.20 -6.44
C LEU A 848 -30.12 22.12 -5.51
N LEU A 849 -30.24 22.46 -4.23
CA LEU A 849 -30.84 21.62 -3.20
C LEU A 849 -32.18 22.21 -2.76
N ASP A 850 -33.27 21.49 -3.01
CA ASP A 850 -34.60 21.85 -2.49
C ASP A 850 -35.00 20.89 -1.38
N SER A 851 -34.93 21.32 -0.12
CA SER A 851 -35.49 20.67 1.08
C SER A 851 -35.30 19.14 1.22
N ALA A 852 -34.29 18.57 0.56
CA ALA A 852 -33.88 17.17 0.66
C ALA A 852 -33.28 16.88 2.05
N THR A 853 -33.44 15.65 2.54
CA THR A 853 -33.00 15.26 3.90
C THR A 853 -31.85 14.27 3.86
N GLY A 854 -30.81 14.49 4.67
CA GLY A 854 -29.69 13.55 4.80
C GLY A 854 -28.76 13.50 3.59
N VAL A 855 -28.74 14.55 2.75
CA VAL A 855 -27.80 14.62 1.63
C VAL A 855 -26.38 14.87 2.14
N GLN A 856 -25.44 14.04 1.70
CA GLN A 856 -24.01 14.16 1.98
C GLN A 856 -23.24 14.64 0.75
#